data_AF-A0A830DSQ4-F1
#
_entry.id   AF-A0A830DSQ4-F1
#
_cell.length_a   1.000
_cell.length_b   1.000
_cell.length_c   1.000
_cell.angle_alpha   90.00
_cell.angle_beta   90.00
_cell.angle_gamma   90.00
#
_symmetry.space_group_name_H-M   'P 1'
#
loop_
_entity.id
_entity.type
_entity.pdbx_description
1 polymer ?
#
loop_
_entity_poly.entity_id
_entity_poly.type
_entity_poly.pdbx_seq_one_letter_code
_entity_poly.pdbx_strand_id
1 'polypeptide(L)'
;MSNLDSNTSGGLDRSTDTLGDAFYPLFQLLFDTDGEFVADVEEKLQQARMPDTVELYLSRALAVGVLVGLVLWLVGMVVGYGVFALGLVSSDSLSLGIPVGSEATADTLRSLAMPAAVVVSGVVFGSLGFAGGFGTLVAIPYSTASARKREINMLLSDAVSFMYALSVGGLNQLEILEAMARAEDTYGEVSREFQSIVQETEYFGTDYRNAIRHQAILTPSDELSQFLTDMLSIVNSGGDMQGFLDDKKDKHLRTAKQQQEQTLETMELFGEMYMTLSLFPLLLIIILVIMSMLGEAQSSLLYATVYGLIPLTGVGFLVLVSTVKQDEIGDGFLSPEDESDRLQGQQREGLIHMGLVESYVGEFSLFSRIKSREGTFKTKELLRRPHLFFKQHPLFTLALTVPAALALLAVSVVGGAAPTTWDGMIASPVWGTFIWFYVPVYLVAVPLTVFHEWNVHSRAAITGKLSDNLRKLSSANDTGQTLLESVKTVSDTSSGKLADEFEVMYAKVHYGMSLKEALVEFNNKYHIPRLARTVKLITKAQEASSQITEVLTTAAQASENQDDIERERISRTRMQVAIILMTYVTLLAVMAILKTQFLDVMAGLSSQASSSGGATTGGPSFGGGIDPDLLSLLFFHGVTIQAMLSGFISGYIRNADLLSGVKFVVILQTLSLAVWMVVG
;
A
#
# COMPACT_ATOMS: atom_id res chain seq x y z
N MET A 1 0.10 37.79 -12.90
CA MET A 1 1.53 37.77 -13.30
C MET A 1 2.01 36.34 -13.11
N SER A 2 1.99 35.52 -14.16
CA SER A 2 3.12 35.22 -15.06
C SER A 2 3.88 33.96 -14.62
N ASN A 3 3.41 32.82 -15.13
CA ASN A 3 4.16 31.64 -15.59
C ASN A 3 5.57 31.42 -15.00
N LEU A 4 5.67 30.56 -13.98
CA LEU A 4 6.85 29.78 -13.66
C LEU A 4 6.38 28.47 -13.03
N ASP A 5 6.24 27.42 -13.84
CA ASP A 5 6.49 25.99 -13.50
C ASP A 5 5.87 25.03 -14.54
N SER A 6 6.34 25.11 -15.80
CA SER A 6 5.99 24.12 -16.83
C SER A 6 7.17 23.66 -17.69
N ASN A 7 8.42 23.83 -17.22
CA ASN A 7 9.60 23.61 -18.06
C ASN A 7 10.34 22.27 -17.85
N THR A 8 9.75 21.29 -17.17
CA THR A 8 10.34 19.95 -17.04
C THR A 8 9.52 18.81 -17.65
N SER A 9 8.28 19.04 -18.11
CA SER A 9 7.45 18.04 -18.80
C SER A 9 7.42 18.18 -20.33
N GLY A 10 7.62 19.39 -20.87
CA GLY A 10 7.41 19.67 -22.31
C GLY A 10 8.41 19.03 -23.30
N GLY A 11 9.46 18.35 -22.81
CA GLY A 11 10.43 17.65 -23.66
C GLY A 11 10.00 16.22 -24.03
N LEU A 12 9.29 15.53 -23.11
CA LEU A 12 8.79 14.17 -23.33
C LEU A 12 7.53 14.18 -24.20
N ASP A 13 6.59 15.08 -23.92
CA ASP A 13 5.30 15.16 -24.63
C ASP A 13 5.45 15.41 -26.14
N ARG A 14 6.36 16.30 -26.55
CA ARG A 14 6.65 16.51 -27.99
C ARG A 14 7.28 15.31 -28.68
N SER A 15 8.12 14.56 -27.96
CA SER A 15 8.76 13.36 -28.53
C SER A 15 7.76 12.21 -28.64
N THR A 16 6.80 12.12 -27.73
CA THR A 16 5.76 11.10 -27.73
C THR A 16 4.72 11.34 -28.81
N ASP A 17 4.37 12.59 -29.10
CA ASP A 17 3.48 12.94 -30.23
C ASP A 17 4.11 12.55 -31.57
N THR A 18 5.41 12.83 -31.75
CA THR A 18 6.13 12.47 -32.99
C THR A 18 6.27 10.96 -33.21
N LEU A 19 6.30 10.17 -32.13
CA LEU A 19 6.36 8.71 -32.18
C LEU A 19 4.99 8.10 -32.50
N GLY A 20 3.91 8.64 -31.96
CA GLY A 20 2.54 8.25 -32.30
C GLY A 20 2.26 8.47 -33.78
N ASP A 21 2.58 9.66 -34.30
CA ASP A 21 2.40 10.00 -35.71
C ASP A 21 3.19 9.08 -36.66
N ALA A 22 4.43 8.73 -36.30
CA ALA A 22 5.27 7.86 -37.11
C ALA A 22 4.73 6.41 -37.20
N PHE A 23 4.03 5.95 -36.16
CA PHE A 23 3.46 4.61 -36.08
C PHE A 23 1.97 4.55 -36.43
N TYR A 24 1.34 5.69 -36.74
CA TYR A 24 -0.05 5.75 -37.18
C TYR A 24 -0.36 4.89 -38.43
N PRO A 25 0.52 4.81 -39.47
CA PRO A 25 0.29 3.88 -40.59
C PRO A 25 0.29 2.42 -40.17
N LEU A 26 1.07 2.05 -39.15
CA LEU A 26 1.08 0.69 -38.60
C LEU A 26 -0.22 0.41 -37.82
N PHE A 27 -0.75 1.40 -37.10
CA PHE A 27 -2.06 1.31 -36.48
C PHE A 27 -3.15 1.03 -37.54
N GLN A 28 -3.22 1.82 -38.61
CA GLN A 28 -4.20 1.62 -39.69
C GLN A 28 -4.08 0.26 -40.40
N LEU A 29 -2.87 -0.33 -40.41
CA LEU A 29 -2.66 -1.66 -40.99
C LEU A 29 -3.13 -2.79 -40.05
N LEU A 30 -2.94 -2.61 -38.74
CA LEU A 30 -3.16 -3.67 -37.75
C LEU A 30 -4.55 -3.61 -37.10
N PHE A 31 -5.16 -2.43 -37.02
CA PHE A 31 -6.40 -2.20 -36.31
C PHE A 31 -7.44 -1.55 -37.23
N ASP A 32 -8.68 -2.02 -37.09
CA ASP A 32 -9.85 -1.36 -37.66
C ASP A 32 -10.33 -0.28 -36.69
N THR A 33 -10.59 0.93 -37.18
CA THR A 33 -11.01 2.06 -36.34
C THR A 33 -12.40 1.83 -35.76
N ASP A 34 -13.25 1.09 -36.48
CA ASP A 34 -14.60 0.71 -36.02
C ASP A 34 -14.61 -0.67 -35.31
N GLY A 35 -13.43 -1.23 -35.00
CA GLY A 35 -13.30 -2.54 -34.36
C GLY A 35 -13.65 -2.53 -32.86
N GLU A 36 -14.18 -3.65 -32.37
CA GLU A 36 -14.58 -3.83 -30.95
C GLU A 36 -13.43 -3.52 -29.98
N PHE A 37 -12.19 -3.92 -30.30
CA PHE A 37 -11.02 -3.61 -29.47
C PHE A 37 -10.74 -2.10 -29.37
N VAL A 38 -10.89 -1.35 -30.46
CA VAL A 38 -10.64 0.11 -30.47
C VAL A 38 -11.74 0.80 -29.67
N ALA A 39 -13.00 0.42 -29.87
CA ALA A 39 -14.13 0.95 -29.11
C ALA A 39 -13.99 0.67 -27.60
N ASP A 40 -13.57 -0.54 -27.21
CA ASP A 40 -13.32 -0.88 -25.81
C ASP A 40 -12.22 -0.01 -25.20
N VAL A 41 -11.10 0.17 -25.91
CA VAL A 41 -9.99 1.02 -25.43
C VAL A 41 -10.43 2.48 -25.35
N GLU A 42 -11.21 2.97 -26.31
CA GLU A 42 -11.78 4.32 -26.30
C GLU A 42 -12.69 4.53 -25.08
N GLU A 43 -13.59 3.58 -24.80
CA GLU A 43 -14.44 3.61 -23.60
C GLU A 43 -13.58 3.65 -22.34
N LYS A 44 -12.51 2.84 -22.25
CA LYS A 44 -11.61 2.84 -21.10
C LYS A 44 -10.80 4.12 -20.98
N LEU A 45 -10.42 4.77 -22.08
CA LEU A 45 -9.74 6.07 -22.06
C LEU A 45 -10.67 7.16 -21.52
N GLN A 46 -11.93 7.19 -21.97
CA GLN A 46 -12.96 8.10 -21.46
C GLN A 46 -13.24 7.84 -19.98
N GLN A 47 -13.44 6.57 -19.59
CA GLN A 47 -13.58 6.13 -18.21
C GLN A 47 -12.35 6.38 -17.35
N ALA A 48 -11.15 6.47 -17.93
CA ALA A 48 -9.92 6.83 -17.23
C ALA A 48 -9.67 8.35 -17.19
N ARG A 49 -10.51 9.17 -17.86
CA ARG A 49 -10.29 10.61 -18.09
C ARG A 49 -8.93 10.92 -18.72
N MET A 50 -8.49 10.06 -19.62
CA MET A 50 -7.28 10.29 -20.38
C MET A 50 -7.63 11.15 -21.61
N PRO A 51 -6.97 12.30 -21.83
CA PRO A 51 -7.34 13.24 -22.89
C PRO A 51 -6.94 12.79 -24.30
N ASP A 52 -6.25 11.66 -24.43
CA ASP A 52 -5.73 11.15 -25.70
C ASP A 52 -6.82 10.48 -26.54
N THR A 53 -6.86 10.76 -27.84
CA THR A 53 -7.67 10.00 -28.81
C THR A 53 -7.15 8.57 -28.93
N VAL A 54 -8.06 7.60 -29.07
CA VAL A 54 -7.72 6.17 -29.06
C VAL A 54 -6.68 5.78 -30.11
N GLU A 55 -6.74 6.40 -31.29
CA GLU A 55 -5.84 6.09 -32.40
C GLU A 55 -4.41 6.57 -32.11
N LEU A 56 -4.26 7.76 -31.53
CA LEU A 56 -2.96 8.29 -31.10
C LEU A 56 -2.39 7.48 -29.93
N TYR A 57 -3.26 7.07 -29.00
CA TYR A 57 -2.86 6.25 -27.86
C TYR A 57 -2.35 4.86 -28.29
N LEU A 58 -3.09 4.17 -29.16
CA LEU A 58 -2.72 2.84 -29.65
C LEU A 58 -1.49 2.88 -30.58
N SER A 59 -1.36 3.91 -31.42
CA SER A 59 -0.15 4.09 -32.23
C SER A 59 1.10 4.33 -31.36
N ARG A 60 0.99 5.12 -30.29
CA ARG A 60 2.06 5.25 -29.28
C ARG A 60 2.36 3.93 -28.58
N ALA A 61 1.33 3.15 -28.23
CA ALA A 61 1.51 1.84 -27.62
C ALA A 61 2.27 0.87 -28.54
N LEU A 62 1.95 0.87 -29.84
CA LEU A 62 2.67 0.10 -30.85
C LEU A 62 4.13 0.56 -30.99
N ALA A 63 4.38 1.88 -31.03
CA ALA A 63 5.72 2.43 -31.12
C ALA A 63 6.61 1.95 -29.97
N VAL A 64 6.11 2.05 -28.74
CA VAL A 64 6.84 1.59 -27.54
C VAL A 64 6.99 0.07 -27.54
N GLY A 65 5.96 -0.69 -27.89
CA GLY A 65 6.03 -2.13 -28.01
C GLY A 65 7.12 -2.57 -29.00
N VAL A 66 7.17 -1.97 -30.19
CA VAL A 66 8.18 -2.28 -31.21
C VAL A 66 9.57 -1.90 -30.73
N LEU A 67 9.76 -0.72 -30.13
CA LEU A 67 11.07 -0.27 -29.63
C LEU A 67 11.59 -1.17 -28.50
N VAL A 68 10.75 -1.46 -27.50
CA VAL A 68 11.09 -2.35 -26.38
C VAL A 68 11.34 -3.77 -26.88
N GLY A 69 10.52 -4.25 -27.82
CA GLY A 69 10.70 -5.53 -28.49
C GLY A 69 12.05 -5.62 -29.23
N LEU A 70 12.44 -4.58 -29.97
CA LEU A 70 13.73 -4.55 -30.67
C LEU A 70 14.93 -4.51 -29.69
N VAL A 71 14.83 -3.74 -28.62
CA VAL A 71 15.87 -3.69 -27.57
C VAL A 71 16.01 -5.05 -26.90
N LEU A 72 14.90 -5.67 -26.48
CA LEU A 72 14.93 -6.98 -25.84
C LEU A 72 15.30 -8.10 -26.80
N TRP A 73 15.01 -7.97 -28.09
CA TRP A 73 15.50 -8.89 -29.11
C TRP A 73 17.04 -8.87 -29.20
N LEU A 74 17.66 -7.67 -29.22
CA LEU A 74 19.11 -7.53 -29.19
C LEU A 74 19.72 -8.06 -27.89
N VAL A 75 19.12 -7.73 -26.75
CA VAL A 75 19.56 -8.24 -25.44
C VAL A 75 19.43 -9.75 -25.38
N GLY A 76 18.33 -10.33 -25.87
CA GLY A 76 18.11 -11.77 -25.94
C GLY A 76 19.16 -12.48 -26.79
N MET A 77 19.58 -11.88 -27.91
CA MET A 77 20.70 -12.41 -28.69
C MET A 77 22.02 -12.38 -27.92
N VAL A 78 22.32 -11.28 -27.21
CA VAL A 78 23.55 -11.15 -26.41
C VAL A 78 23.56 -12.12 -25.23
N VAL A 79 22.44 -12.25 -24.52
CA VAL A 79 22.26 -13.20 -23.41
C VAL A 79 22.35 -14.63 -23.92
N GLY A 80 21.64 -14.94 -25.01
CA GLY A 80 21.70 -16.23 -25.68
C GLY A 80 23.14 -16.59 -26.03
N TYR A 81 23.91 -15.67 -26.61
CA TYR A 81 25.33 -15.87 -26.92
C TYR A 81 26.18 -16.05 -25.64
N GLY A 82 25.97 -15.21 -24.62
CA GLY A 82 26.71 -15.25 -23.36
C GLY A 82 26.53 -16.54 -22.57
N VAL A 83 25.34 -17.14 -22.60
CA VAL A 83 25.06 -18.42 -21.93
C VAL A 83 25.93 -19.56 -22.50
N PHE A 84 26.13 -19.59 -23.82
CA PHE A 84 27.05 -20.55 -24.45
C PHE A 84 28.51 -20.16 -24.25
N ALA A 85 28.85 -18.87 -24.29
CA ALA A 85 30.22 -18.38 -24.12
C ALA A 85 30.78 -18.60 -22.70
N LEU A 86 29.93 -18.54 -21.67
CA LEU A 86 30.30 -18.76 -20.25
C LEU A 86 30.23 -20.24 -19.84
N GLY A 87 29.84 -21.15 -20.73
CA GLY A 87 29.77 -22.59 -20.45
C GLY A 87 28.64 -23.02 -19.52
N LEU A 88 27.63 -22.17 -19.30
CA LEU A 88 26.46 -22.47 -18.47
C LEU A 88 25.54 -23.53 -19.11
N VAL A 89 25.55 -23.61 -20.44
CA VAL A 89 24.83 -24.63 -21.23
C VAL A 89 25.79 -25.19 -22.27
N SER A 90 25.89 -26.52 -22.33
CA SER A 90 26.71 -27.22 -23.32
C SER A 90 25.91 -27.47 -24.60
N SER A 91 26.54 -27.40 -25.77
CA SER A 91 25.90 -27.78 -27.04
C SER A 91 25.35 -29.20 -27.03
N ASP A 92 25.89 -30.06 -26.18
CA ASP A 92 25.50 -31.46 -26.02
C ASP A 92 24.15 -31.64 -25.28
N SER A 93 23.73 -30.67 -24.44
CA SER A 93 22.44 -30.75 -23.74
C SER A 93 21.25 -30.29 -24.60
N LEU A 94 21.51 -29.59 -25.70
CA LEU A 94 20.53 -29.12 -26.69
C LEU A 94 20.48 -30.07 -27.88
N SER A 95 20.35 -31.38 -27.65
CA SER A 95 20.06 -32.31 -28.74
C SER A 95 18.60 -32.13 -29.15
N LEU A 96 18.34 -31.72 -30.39
CA LEU A 96 16.99 -31.53 -30.94
C LEU A 96 16.19 -32.85 -31.10
N GLY A 97 16.66 -33.98 -30.56
CA GLY A 97 15.98 -35.27 -30.59
C GLY A 97 15.78 -35.87 -32.00
N ILE A 98 16.37 -35.28 -33.03
CA ILE A 98 16.26 -35.73 -34.42
C ILE A 98 17.20 -36.92 -34.62
N PRO A 99 16.70 -38.13 -34.98
CA PRO A 99 17.56 -39.26 -35.30
C PRO A 99 18.27 -39.02 -36.64
N VAL A 100 19.59 -38.84 -36.60
CA VAL A 100 20.43 -38.60 -37.79
C VAL A 100 21.21 -39.86 -38.16
N GLY A 101 21.22 -40.21 -39.45
CA GLY A 101 21.79 -41.45 -39.99
C GLY A 101 23.29 -41.42 -40.34
N SER A 102 24.01 -40.29 -40.15
CA SER A 102 25.45 -40.19 -40.40
C SER A 102 26.15 -39.20 -39.47
N GLU A 103 27.38 -39.50 -39.02
CA GLU A 103 28.15 -38.62 -38.11
C GLU A 103 28.36 -37.20 -38.68
N ALA A 104 28.54 -37.08 -40.00
CA ALA A 104 28.69 -35.78 -40.67
C ALA A 104 27.43 -34.89 -40.60
N THR A 105 26.23 -35.49 -40.54
CA THR A 105 24.97 -34.75 -40.38
C THR A 105 24.70 -34.37 -38.92
N ALA A 106 25.22 -35.14 -37.95
CA ALA A 106 25.16 -34.78 -36.54
C ALA A 106 26.04 -33.58 -36.18
N ASP A 107 27.27 -33.51 -36.73
CA ASP A 107 28.19 -32.40 -36.46
C ASP A 107 27.74 -31.07 -37.08
N THR A 108 27.15 -31.13 -38.28
CA THR A 108 26.56 -29.95 -38.92
C THR A 108 25.35 -29.42 -38.14
N LEU A 109 24.47 -30.29 -37.64
CA LEU A 109 23.35 -29.90 -36.78
C LEU A 109 23.82 -29.29 -35.44
N ARG A 110 24.89 -29.83 -34.82
CA ARG A 110 25.48 -29.27 -33.60
C ARG A 110 26.05 -27.87 -33.80
N SER A 111 26.68 -27.62 -34.94
CA SER A 111 27.20 -26.28 -35.28
C SER A 111 26.09 -25.23 -35.47
N LEU A 112 24.87 -25.68 -35.80
CA LEU A 112 23.70 -24.83 -36.01
C LEU A 112 22.89 -24.61 -34.72
N ALA A 113 23.07 -25.46 -33.70
CA ALA A 113 22.32 -25.38 -32.44
C ALA A 113 22.58 -24.06 -31.68
N MET A 114 23.84 -23.59 -31.63
CA MET A 114 24.20 -22.32 -31.00
C MET A 114 23.57 -21.11 -31.72
N PRO A 115 23.77 -20.87 -33.04
CA PRO A 115 23.16 -19.73 -33.71
C PRO A 115 21.63 -19.81 -33.73
N ALA A 116 21.04 -21.01 -33.86
CA ALA A 116 19.60 -21.20 -33.75
C ALA A 116 19.09 -20.83 -32.35
N ALA A 117 19.76 -21.27 -31.28
CA ALA A 117 19.38 -20.93 -29.91
C ALA A 117 19.51 -19.43 -29.62
N VAL A 118 20.52 -18.75 -30.18
CA VAL A 118 20.68 -17.28 -30.08
C VAL A 118 19.54 -16.55 -30.79
N VAL A 119 19.17 -16.96 -32.01
CA VAL A 119 18.07 -16.35 -32.76
C VAL A 119 16.73 -16.62 -32.07
N VAL A 120 16.48 -17.85 -31.63
CA VAL A 120 15.27 -18.23 -30.88
C VAL A 120 15.18 -17.42 -29.58
N SER A 121 16.29 -17.31 -28.84
CA SER A 121 16.35 -16.47 -27.64
C SER A 121 16.01 -15.01 -27.97
N GLY A 122 16.64 -14.43 -29.01
CA GLY A 122 16.31 -13.10 -29.50
C GLY A 122 14.81 -12.94 -29.81
N VAL A 123 14.22 -13.86 -30.59
CA VAL A 123 12.79 -13.82 -30.92
C VAL A 123 11.91 -13.93 -29.69
N VAL A 124 12.21 -14.82 -28.74
CA VAL A 124 11.46 -14.97 -27.48
C VAL A 124 11.52 -13.69 -26.66
N PHE A 125 12.71 -13.16 -26.38
CA PHE A 125 12.86 -11.92 -25.62
C PHE A 125 12.25 -10.72 -26.35
N GLY A 126 12.37 -10.65 -27.68
CA GLY A 126 11.75 -9.60 -28.48
C GLY A 126 10.22 -9.65 -28.48
N SER A 127 9.66 -10.85 -28.53
CA SER A 127 8.20 -11.06 -28.48
C SER A 127 7.65 -10.74 -27.09
N LEU A 128 8.36 -11.15 -26.03
CA LEU A 128 8.06 -10.77 -24.64
C LEU A 128 8.19 -9.27 -24.43
N GLY A 129 9.19 -8.63 -25.04
CA GLY A 129 9.37 -7.18 -25.00
C GLY A 129 8.27 -6.42 -25.70
N PHE A 130 7.84 -6.88 -26.88
CA PHE A 130 6.71 -6.31 -27.59
C PHE A 130 5.41 -6.49 -26.80
N ALA A 131 5.09 -7.71 -26.38
CA ALA A 131 3.90 -8.01 -25.60
C ALA A 131 3.89 -7.25 -24.27
N GLY A 132 5.04 -7.12 -23.60
CA GLY A 132 5.20 -6.35 -22.37
C GLY A 132 5.04 -4.85 -22.61
N GLY A 133 5.73 -4.28 -23.59
CA GLY A 133 5.68 -2.84 -23.90
C GLY A 133 4.30 -2.38 -24.39
N PHE A 134 3.76 -3.07 -25.40
CA PHE A 134 2.41 -2.80 -25.93
C PHE A 134 1.34 -3.10 -24.88
N GLY A 135 1.40 -4.30 -24.28
CA GLY A 135 0.40 -4.78 -23.33
C GLY A 135 0.33 -3.92 -22.07
N THR A 136 1.46 -3.42 -21.57
CA THR A 136 1.48 -2.51 -20.41
C THR A 136 0.76 -1.19 -20.75
N LEU A 137 1.05 -0.57 -21.89
CA LEU A 137 0.39 0.67 -22.29
C LEU A 137 -1.10 0.47 -22.53
N VAL A 138 -1.51 -0.63 -23.17
CA VAL A 138 -2.94 -0.96 -23.32
C VAL A 138 -3.60 -1.26 -21.97
N ALA A 139 -2.87 -1.81 -20.99
CA ALA A 139 -3.42 -2.09 -19.66
C ALA A 139 -3.60 -0.85 -18.77
N ILE A 140 -2.89 0.27 -19.04
CA ILE A 140 -2.96 1.49 -18.22
C ILE A 140 -4.38 2.08 -18.14
N PRO A 141 -5.12 2.29 -19.26
CA PRO A 141 -6.49 2.81 -19.20
C PRO A 141 -7.42 1.88 -18.41
N TYR A 142 -7.32 0.55 -18.61
CA TYR A 142 -8.11 -0.43 -17.87
C TYR A 142 -7.81 -0.40 -16.36
N SER A 143 -6.52 -0.35 -15.99
CA SER A 143 -6.09 -0.26 -14.60
C SER A 143 -6.56 1.04 -13.96
N THR A 144 -6.45 2.16 -14.67
CA THR A 144 -6.85 3.48 -14.18
C THR A 144 -8.37 3.56 -14.03
N ALA A 145 -9.14 3.16 -15.04
CA ALA A 145 -10.59 3.07 -14.96
C ALA A 145 -11.06 2.14 -13.84
N SER A 146 -10.39 1.00 -13.64
CA SER A 146 -10.68 0.07 -12.53
C SER A 146 -10.35 0.66 -11.15
N ALA A 147 -9.24 1.42 -11.04
CA ALA A 147 -8.91 2.14 -9.82
C ALA A 147 -9.94 3.22 -9.50
N ARG A 148 -10.37 4.01 -10.49
CA ARG A 148 -11.44 5.00 -10.37
C ARG A 148 -12.78 4.34 -10.00
N LYS A 149 -13.17 3.24 -10.66
CA LYS A 149 -14.36 2.44 -10.31
C LYS A 149 -14.35 2.03 -8.84
N ARG A 150 -13.22 1.49 -8.38
CA ARG A 150 -13.05 1.05 -7.00
C ARG A 150 -13.17 2.22 -6.02
N GLU A 151 -12.56 3.36 -6.35
CA GLU A 151 -12.65 4.58 -5.54
C GLU A 151 -14.08 5.12 -5.44
N ILE A 152 -14.77 5.23 -6.57
CA ILE A 152 -16.16 5.66 -6.64
C ILE A 152 -17.04 4.75 -5.78
N ASN A 153 -16.93 3.43 -5.95
CA ASN A 153 -17.77 2.47 -5.22
C ASN A 153 -17.57 2.54 -3.70
N MET A 154 -16.33 2.73 -3.23
CA MET A 154 -16.03 2.84 -1.80
C MET A 154 -16.56 4.16 -1.20
N LEU A 155 -16.51 5.26 -1.95
CA LEU A 155 -16.91 6.59 -1.45
C LEU A 155 -18.40 6.91 -1.70
N LEU A 156 -19.08 6.15 -2.55
CA LEU A 156 -20.46 6.44 -2.97
C LEU A 156 -21.42 6.51 -1.78
N SER A 157 -21.31 5.59 -0.80
CA SER A 157 -22.16 5.61 0.40
C SER A 157 -22.01 6.91 1.19
N ASP A 158 -20.79 7.39 1.37
CA ASP A 158 -20.52 8.63 2.10
C ASP A 158 -20.94 9.86 1.30
N ALA A 159 -20.76 9.83 -0.02
CA ALA A 159 -21.19 10.90 -0.94
C ALA A 159 -22.72 11.03 -0.95
N VAL A 160 -23.46 9.92 -1.01
CA VAL A 160 -24.93 9.94 -0.92
C VAL A 160 -25.39 10.45 0.44
N SER A 161 -24.72 10.03 1.53
CA SER A 161 -25.01 10.55 2.88
C SER A 161 -24.78 12.06 2.98
N PHE A 162 -23.73 12.58 2.33
CA PHE A 162 -23.46 14.01 2.26
C PHE A 162 -24.51 14.77 1.44
N MET A 163 -24.87 14.27 0.26
CA MET A 163 -25.95 14.87 -0.56
C MET A 163 -27.27 14.90 0.20
N TYR A 164 -27.63 13.79 0.88
CA TYR A 164 -28.82 13.72 1.71
C TYR A 164 -28.78 14.77 2.83
N ALA A 165 -27.68 14.84 3.58
CA ALA A 165 -27.54 15.79 4.67
C ALA A 165 -27.65 17.25 4.18
N LEU A 166 -27.07 17.59 3.03
CA LEU A 166 -27.23 18.92 2.42
C LEU A 166 -28.67 19.19 1.99
N SER A 167 -29.37 18.19 1.43
CA SER A 167 -30.79 18.28 1.09
C SER A 167 -31.66 18.60 2.31
N VAL A 168 -31.44 17.90 3.43
CA VAL A 168 -32.13 18.19 4.70
C VAL A 168 -31.73 19.56 5.25
N GLY A 169 -30.48 19.99 5.01
CA GLY A 169 -29.99 21.34 5.32
C GLY A 169 -30.64 22.46 4.50
N GLY A 170 -31.53 22.14 3.57
CA GLY A 170 -32.32 23.09 2.80
C GLY A 170 -31.71 23.50 1.46
N LEU A 171 -30.62 22.85 1.03
CA LEU A 171 -30.02 23.11 -0.28
C LEU A 171 -30.90 22.52 -1.39
N ASN A 172 -30.97 23.23 -2.51
CA ASN A 172 -31.66 22.74 -3.70
C ASN A 172 -30.82 21.74 -4.50
N GLN A 173 -31.42 21.09 -5.50
CA GLN A 173 -30.77 20.04 -6.29
C GLN A 173 -29.48 20.50 -6.97
N LEU A 174 -29.45 21.70 -7.55
CA LEU A 174 -28.27 22.24 -8.23
C LEU A 174 -27.16 22.56 -7.21
N GLU A 175 -27.53 23.17 -6.08
CA GLU A 175 -26.58 23.45 -4.99
C GLU A 175 -25.95 22.18 -4.42
N ILE A 176 -26.72 21.08 -4.32
CA ILE A 176 -26.19 19.78 -3.88
C ILE A 176 -25.19 19.22 -4.90
N LEU A 177 -25.50 19.29 -6.20
CA LEU A 177 -24.60 18.82 -7.27
C LEU A 177 -23.31 19.66 -7.31
N GLU A 178 -23.42 20.99 -7.17
CA GLU A 178 -22.28 21.90 -7.08
C GLU A 178 -21.44 21.64 -5.81
N ALA A 179 -22.08 21.42 -4.67
CA ALA A 179 -21.38 21.10 -3.42
C ALA A 179 -20.63 19.76 -3.51
N MET A 180 -21.21 18.75 -4.16
CA MET A 180 -20.53 17.48 -4.45
C MET A 180 -19.37 17.66 -5.43
N ALA A 181 -19.56 18.44 -6.50
CA ALA A 181 -18.52 18.73 -7.48
C ALA A 181 -17.29 19.42 -6.86
N ARG A 182 -17.50 20.31 -5.87
CA ARG A 182 -16.44 21.07 -5.18
C ARG A 182 -15.84 20.36 -3.95
N ALA A 183 -16.23 19.12 -3.68
CA ALA A 183 -15.75 18.34 -2.54
C ALA A 183 -14.68 17.29 -2.92
N GLU A 184 -13.89 17.57 -3.95
CA GLU A 184 -12.83 16.68 -4.46
C GLU A 184 -11.80 16.30 -3.39
N ASP A 185 -11.44 17.23 -2.51
CA ASP A 185 -10.54 17.00 -1.36
C ASP A 185 -11.01 15.86 -0.44
N THR A 186 -12.31 15.55 -0.45
CA THR A 186 -12.94 14.64 0.49
C THR A 186 -13.50 13.38 -0.18
N TYR A 187 -14.14 13.53 -1.34
CA TYR A 187 -14.84 12.46 -2.06
C TYR A 187 -14.17 12.07 -3.39
N GLY A 188 -13.00 12.65 -3.68
CA GLY A 188 -12.10 12.20 -4.75
C GLY A 188 -12.80 12.02 -6.10
N GLU A 189 -12.71 10.80 -6.64
CA GLU A 189 -13.29 10.48 -7.95
C GLU A 189 -14.82 10.64 -8.02
N VAL A 190 -15.57 10.48 -6.93
CA VAL A 190 -17.02 10.72 -6.94
C VAL A 190 -17.29 12.20 -7.25
N SER A 191 -16.61 13.11 -6.55
CA SER A 191 -16.72 14.54 -6.80
C SER A 191 -16.33 14.91 -8.22
N ARG A 192 -15.30 14.28 -8.79
CA ARG A 192 -14.90 14.49 -10.18
C ARG A 192 -16.01 14.12 -11.17
N GLU A 193 -16.78 13.05 -10.92
CA GLU A 193 -17.94 12.67 -11.75
C GLU A 193 -19.05 13.73 -11.70
N PHE A 194 -19.35 14.26 -10.52
CA PHE A 194 -20.29 15.38 -10.37
C PHE A 194 -19.75 16.68 -10.96
N GLN A 195 -18.44 16.91 -10.89
CA GLN A 195 -17.78 18.06 -11.48
C GLN A 195 -17.94 18.07 -13.01
N SER A 196 -17.83 16.91 -13.66
CA SER A 196 -18.13 16.80 -15.10
C SER A 196 -19.57 17.22 -15.42
N ILE A 197 -20.55 16.78 -14.63
CA ILE A 197 -21.96 17.15 -14.80
C ILE A 197 -22.15 18.68 -14.68
N VAL A 198 -21.56 19.28 -13.64
CA VAL A 198 -21.63 20.74 -13.40
C VAL A 198 -20.93 21.51 -14.52
N GLN A 199 -19.73 21.07 -14.93
CA GLN A 199 -18.98 21.72 -16.00
C GLN A 199 -19.68 21.63 -17.37
N GLU A 200 -20.27 20.48 -17.70
CA GLU A 200 -21.10 20.32 -18.91
C GLU A 200 -22.28 21.28 -18.93
N THR A 201 -22.86 21.54 -17.76
CA THR A 201 -24.00 22.46 -17.62
C THR A 201 -23.56 23.93 -17.72
N GLU A 202 -22.50 24.33 -17.01
CA GLU A 202 -22.04 25.72 -16.92
C GLU A 202 -21.27 26.19 -18.15
N TYR A 203 -20.33 25.40 -18.66
CA TYR A 203 -19.42 25.81 -19.74
C TYR A 203 -19.93 25.46 -21.13
N PHE A 204 -20.60 24.31 -21.27
CA PHE A 204 -21.05 23.81 -22.58
C PHE A 204 -22.53 24.12 -22.85
N GLY A 205 -23.25 24.67 -21.87
CA GLY A 205 -24.66 25.05 -22.01
C GLY A 205 -25.61 23.86 -22.19
N THR A 206 -25.16 22.66 -21.81
CA THR A 206 -25.98 21.45 -21.86
C THR A 206 -27.01 21.46 -20.73
N ASP A 207 -28.22 20.96 -20.98
CA ASP A 207 -29.22 20.77 -19.93
C ASP A 207 -28.73 19.74 -18.90
N TYR A 208 -28.86 20.04 -17.60
CA TYR A 208 -28.39 19.18 -16.50
C TYR A 208 -28.93 17.74 -16.61
N ARG A 209 -30.13 17.55 -17.18
CA ARG A 209 -30.72 16.23 -17.46
C ARG A 209 -29.89 15.42 -18.48
N ASN A 210 -29.42 16.08 -19.53
CA ASN A 210 -28.57 15.45 -20.54
C ASN A 210 -27.16 15.23 -20.00
N ALA A 211 -26.62 16.16 -19.21
CA ALA A 211 -25.33 15.99 -18.54
C ALA A 211 -25.33 14.78 -17.58
N ILE A 212 -26.38 14.64 -16.75
CA ILE A 212 -26.55 13.47 -15.87
C ILE A 212 -26.65 12.17 -16.69
N ARG A 213 -27.42 12.17 -17.79
CA ARG A 213 -27.55 11.00 -18.68
C ARG A 213 -26.21 10.63 -19.30
N HIS A 214 -25.46 11.61 -19.78
CA HIS A 214 -24.16 11.40 -20.41
C HIS A 214 -23.17 10.81 -19.40
N GLN A 215 -23.07 11.40 -18.21
CA GLN A 215 -22.21 10.90 -17.14
C GLN A 215 -22.61 9.49 -16.68
N ALA A 216 -23.91 9.18 -16.63
CA ALA A 216 -24.40 7.85 -16.25
C ALA A 216 -23.95 6.75 -17.23
N ILE A 217 -23.75 7.07 -18.51
CA ILE A 217 -23.26 6.12 -19.53
C ILE A 217 -21.74 5.99 -19.47
N LEU A 218 -21.03 7.10 -19.23
CA LEU A 218 -19.56 7.15 -19.28
C LEU A 218 -18.87 6.68 -18.00
N THR A 219 -19.54 6.74 -16.85
CA THR A 219 -18.91 6.42 -15.57
C THR A 219 -18.45 4.95 -15.51
N PRO A 220 -17.24 4.64 -14.98
CA PRO A 220 -16.78 3.26 -14.87
C PRO A 220 -17.50 2.46 -13.78
N SER A 221 -18.30 3.11 -12.93
CA SER A 221 -19.00 2.49 -11.81
C SER A 221 -20.47 2.20 -12.15
N ASP A 222 -20.85 0.92 -12.10
CA ASP A 222 -22.23 0.48 -12.30
C ASP A 222 -23.17 1.04 -11.22
N GLU A 223 -22.69 1.16 -9.98
CA GLU A 223 -23.46 1.71 -8.86
C GLU A 223 -23.72 3.21 -9.02
N LEU A 224 -22.71 3.98 -9.44
CA LEU A 224 -22.89 5.40 -9.73
C LEU A 224 -23.76 5.61 -10.98
N SER A 225 -23.58 4.79 -12.02
CA SER A 225 -24.43 4.81 -13.22
C SER A 225 -25.91 4.61 -12.86
N GLN A 226 -26.20 3.62 -12.02
CA GLN A 226 -27.55 3.36 -11.53
C GLN A 226 -28.06 4.52 -10.67
N PHE A 227 -27.24 5.05 -9.75
CA PHE A 227 -27.60 6.20 -8.92
C PHE A 227 -27.99 7.42 -9.77
N LEU A 228 -27.16 7.78 -10.77
CA LEU A 228 -27.42 8.89 -11.68
C LEU A 228 -28.66 8.66 -12.55
N THR A 229 -28.89 7.42 -13.00
CA THR A 229 -30.09 7.04 -13.76
C THR A 229 -31.37 7.18 -12.94
N ASP A 230 -31.33 6.75 -11.67
CA ASP A 230 -32.46 6.89 -10.76
C ASP A 230 -32.69 8.37 -10.40
N MET A 231 -31.62 9.12 -10.16
CA MET A 231 -31.67 10.57 -9.92
C MET A 231 -32.29 11.32 -11.11
N LEU A 232 -31.91 10.97 -12.34
CA LEU A 232 -32.49 11.52 -13.56
C LEU A 232 -34.02 11.28 -13.64
N SER A 233 -34.49 10.13 -13.15
CA SER A 233 -35.92 9.80 -13.12
C SER A 233 -36.69 10.69 -12.13
N ILE A 234 -36.11 10.99 -10.96
CA ILE A 234 -36.68 11.92 -9.98
C ILE A 234 -36.68 13.36 -10.53
N VAL A 235 -35.57 13.77 -11.13
CA VAL A 235 -35.41 15.07 -11.78
C VAL A 235 -36.44 15.29 -12.89
N ASN A 236 -36.68 14.29 -13.74
CA ASN A 236 -37.64 14.40 -14.86
C ASN A 236 -39.09 14.48 -14.38
N SER A 237 -39.42 13.81 -13.28
CA SER A 237 -40.77 13.80 -12.70
C SER A 237 -41.03 14.97 -11.75
N GLY A 238 -40.00 15.75 -11.39
CA GLY A 238 -40.10 16.78 -10.36
C GLY A 238 -40.38 16.20 -8.98
N GLY A 239 -39.95 14.96 -8.73
CA GLY A 239 -40.21 14.23 -7.50
C GLY A 239 -39.40 14.73 -6.30
N ASP A 240 -39.59 14.07 -5.15
CA ASP A 240 -38.90 14.39 -3.90
C ASP A 240 -37.45 13.88 -3.91
N MET A 241 -36.50 14.80 -4.12
CA MET A 241 -35.07 14.50 -4.06
C MET A 241 -34.61 14.11 -2.65
N GLN A 242 -35.21 14.70 -1.61
CA GLN A 242 -34.81 14.42 -0.23
C GLN A 242 -35.17 12.97 0.14
N GLY A 243 -36.40 12.54 -0.15
CA GLY A 243 -36.82 11.16 0.04
C GLY A 243 -36.04 10.15 -0.81
N PHE A 244 -35.69 10.51 -2.04
CA PHE A 244 -34.82 9.68 -2.89
C PHE A 244 -33.42 9.48 -2.26
N LEU A 245 -32.79 10.57 -1.82
CA LEU A 245 -31.46 10.51 -1.21
C LEU A 245 -31.47 9.75 0.12
N ASP A 246 -32.56 9.82 0.90
CA ASP A 246 -32.73 9.05 2.13
C ASP A 246 -32.75 7.54 1.88
N ASP A 247 -33.58 7.08 0.93
CA ASP A 247 -33.67 5.66 0.54
C ASP A 247 -32.32 5.15 -0.01
N LYS A 248 -31.66 5.96 -0.85
CA LYS A 248 -30.35 5.61 -1.41
C LYS A 248 -29.27 5.55 -0.34
N LYS A 249 -29.25 6.48 0.62
CA LYS A 249 -28.31 6.47 1.75
C LYS A 249 -28.40 5.13 2.49
N ASP A 250 -29.59 4.71 2.90
CA ASP A 250 -29.76 3.47 3.66
C ASP A 250 -29.39 2.23 2.84
N LYS A 251 -29.77 2.20 1.56
CA LYS A 251 -29.39 1.13 0.65
C LYS A 251 -27.87 1.02 0.50
N HIS A 252 -27.18 2.13 0.21
CA HIS A 252 -25.73 2.13 0.00
C HIS A 252 -24.97 1.83 1.29
N LEU A 253 -25.41 2.31 2.45
CA LEU A 253 -24.82 1.95 3.75
C LEU A 253 -24.90 0.44 4.01
N ARG A 254 -26.06 -0.18 3.74
CA ARG A 254 -26.23 -1.63 3.88
C ARG A 254 -25.35 -2.41 2.90
N THR A 255 -25.28 -1.97 1.64
CA THR A 255 -24.42 -2.60 0.63
C THR A 255 -22.95 -2.50 1.00
N ALA A 256 -22.48 -1.33 1.47
CA ALA A 256 -21.11 -1.12 1.90
C ALA A 256 -20.74 -2.04 3.09
N LYS A 257 -21.63 -2.15 4.09
CA LYS A 257 -21.45 -3.09 5.20
C LYS A 257 -21.34 -4.54 4.72
N GLN A 258 -22.22 -4.98 3.81
CA GLN A 258 -22.18 -6.33 3.26
C GLN A 258 -20.89 -6.62 2.47
N GLN A 259 -20.44 -5.67 1.64
CA GLN A 259 -19.17 -5.79 0.91
C GLN A 259 -17.97 -5.89 1.85
N GLN A 260 -18.01 -5.15 2.96
CA GLN A 260 -16.99 -5.22 3.97
C GLN A 260 -16.99 -6.54 4.73
N GLU A 261 -18.16 -7.08 5.09
CA GLU A 261 -18.28 -8.42 5.67
C GLU A 261 -17.66 -9.49 4.75
N GLN A 262 -17.98 -9.47 3.44
CA GLN A 262 -17.37 -10.37 2.45
C GLN A 262 -15.85 -10.21 2.34
N THR A 263 -15.36 -8.97 2.43
CA THR A 263 -13.91 -8.69 2.44
C THR A 263 -13.25 -9.29 3.68
N LEU A 264 -13.88 -9.16 4.86
CA LEU A 264 -13.39 -9.74 6.09
C LEU A 264 -13.41 -11.28 6.08
N GLU A 265 -14.44 -11.90 5.49
CA GLU A 265 -14.51 -13.36 5.26
C GLU A 265 -13.39 -13.82 4.32
N THR A 266 -13.10 -13.07 3.26
CA THR A 266 -11.99 -13.39 2.36
C THR A 266 -10.64 -13.30 3.08
N MET A 267 -10.45 -12.30 3.95
CA MET A 267 -9.26 -12.21 4.82
C MET A 267 -9.15 -13.41 5.78
N GLU A 268 -10.27 -13.97 6.23
CA GLU A 268 -10.30 -15.14 7.11
C GLU A 268 -9.81 -16.38 6.39
N LEU A 269 -10.34 -16.62 5.19
CA LEU A 269 -9.88 -17.67 4.29
C LEU A 269 -8.37 -17.54 4.02
N PHE A 270 -7.85 -16.33 3.86
CA PHE A 270 -6.42 -16.09 3.65
C PHE A 270 -5.61 -16.44 4.88
N GLY A 271 -6.05 -16.05 6.07
CA GLY A 271 -5.44 -16.47 7.33
C GLY A 271 -5.35 -17.99 7.46
N GLU A 272 -6.40 -18.72 7.08
CA GLU A 272 -6.40 -20.19 7.06
C GLU A 272 -5.46 -20.77 5.99
N MET A 273 -5.46 -20.21 4.78
CA MET A 273 -4.54 -20.66 3.72
C MET A 273 -3.07 -20.40 4.07
N TYR A 274 -2.77 -19.33 4.81
CA TYR A 274 -1.40 -19.09 5.29
C TYR A 274 -0.89 -20.26 6.11
N MET A 275 -1.74 -20.85 6.96
CA MET A 275 -1.41 -22.02 7.76
C MET A 275 -0.90 -23.16 6.89
N THR A 276 -1.68 -23.52 5.87
CA THR A 276 -1.42 -24.68 5.04
C THR A 276 -0.22 -24.43 4.12
N LEU A 277 -0.11 -23.23 3.55
CA LEU A 277 1.00 -22.83 2.69
C LEU A 277 2.33 -22.71 3.46
N SER A 278 2.30 -22.20 4.68
CA SER A 278 3.51 -22.07 5.52
C SER A 278 4.02 -23.40 6.08
N LEU A 279 3.15 -24.41 6.22
CA LEU A 279 3.53 -25.76 6.64
C LEU A 279 4.28 -26.53 5.54
N PHE A 280 4.07 -26.20 4.26
CA PHE A 280 4.69 -26.92 3.14
C PHE A 280 6.23 -26.87 3.15
N PRO A 281 6.87 -25.68 3.25
CA PRO A 281 8.33 -25.61 3.41
C PRO A 281 8.84 -26.37 4.63
N LEU A 282 8.10 -26.36 5.75
CA LEU A 282 8.49 -27.11 6.95
C LEU A 282 8.49 -28.62 6.69
N LEU A 283 7.42 -29.15 6.10
CA LEU A 283 7.33 -30.58 5.79
C LEU A 283 8.45 -31.00 4.84
N LEU A 284 8.79 -30.15 3.86
CA LEU A 284 9.93 -30.38 2.98
C LEU A 284 11.25 -30.39 3.75
N ILE A 285 11.47 -29.47 4.69
CA ILE A 285 12.65 -29.48 5.57
C ILE A 285 12.74 -30.79 6.36
N ILE A 286 11.63 -31.25 6.96
CA ILE A 286 11.59 -32.52 7.69
C ILE A 286 12.02 -33.69 6.80
N ILE A 287 11.46 -33.78 5.59
CA ILE A 287 11.80 -34.83 4.62
C ILE A 287 13.27 -34.75 4.23
N LEU A 288 13.78 -33.56 3.92
CA LEU A 288 15.18 -33.36 3.51
C LEU A 288 16.16 -33.73 4.62
N VAL A 289 15.80 -33.47 5.88
CA VAL A 289 16.60 -33.86 7.04
C VAL A 289 16.64 -35.37 7.17
N ILE A 290 15.49 -36.05 7.05
CA ILE A 290 15.42 -37.52 7.05
C ILE A 290 16.22 -38.11 5.89
N MET A 291 16.14 -37.54 4.68
CA MET A 291 16.94 -37.98 3.52
C MET A 291 18.44 -37.78 3.74
N SER A 292 18.84 -36.66 4.36
CA SER A 292 20.22 -36.44 4.78
C SER A 292 20.69 -37.51 5.78
N MET A 293 19.81 -38.07 6.61
CA MET A 293 20.15 -39.21 7.48
C MET A 293 20.35 -40.51 6.72
N LEU A 294 19.62 -40.72 5.62
CA LEU A 294 19.75 -41.91 4.76
C LEU A 294 20.99 -41.86 3.86
N GLY A 295 21.78 -40.77 3.94
CA GLY A 295 22.99 -40.57 3.14
C GLY A 295 22.75 -39.92 1.78
N GLU A 296 21.51 -39.55 1.44
CA GLU A 296 21.16 -38.79 0.24
C GLU A 296 20.99 -37.31 0.55
N ALA A 297 22.08 -36.70 1.06
CA ALA A 297 22.13 -35.29 1.39
C ALA A 297 22.08 -34.40 0.15
N GLN A 298 20.97 -33.67 -0.04
CA GLN A 298 20.85 -32.63 -1.07
C GLN A 298 20.92 -31.24 -0.44
N SER A 299 22.13 -30.79 -0.13
CA SER A 299 22.38 -29.47 0.46
C SER A 299 21.79 -28.33 -0.39
N SER A 300 21.83 -28.46 -1.72
CA SER A 300 21.22 -27.53 -2.66
C SER A 300 19.70 -27.36 -2.45
N LEU A 301 18.97 -28.45 -2.18
CA LEU A 301 17.53 -28.38 -1.90
C LEU A 301 17.21 -27.71 -0.57
N LEU A 302 18.05 -27.91 0.45
CA LEU A 302 17.88 -27.21 1.74
C LEU A 302 18.13 -25.71 1.60
N TYR A 303 19.20 -25.31 0.91
CA TYR A 303 19.45 -23.90 0.58
C TYR A 303 18.30 -23.29 -0.22
N ALA A 304 17.81 -23.99 -1.25
CA ALA A 304 16.69 -23.56 -2.07
C ALA A 304 15.39 -23.43 -1.24
N THR A 305 15.18 -24.31 -0.26
CA THR A 305 13.99 -24.27 0.60
C THR A 305 14.04 -23.09 1.57
N VAL A 306 15.17 -22.91 2.28
CA VAL A 306 15.31 -21.87 3.31
C VAL A 306 15.38 -20.46 2.72
N TYR A 307 16.16 -20.26 1.66
CA TYR A 307 16.38 -18.93 1.08
C TYR A 307 15.55 -18.65 -0.18
N GLY A 308 14.92 -19.67 -0.77
CA GLY A 308 14.04 -19.52 -1.92
C GLY A 308 12.59 -19.72 -1.54
N LEU A 309 12.22 -20.96 -1.18
CA LEU A 309 10.82 -21.35 -0.99
C LEU A 309 10.14 -20.60 0.17
N ILE A 310 10.77 -20.49 1.35
CA ILE A 310 10.17 -19.78 2.50
C ILE A 310 9.93 -18.28 2.18
N PRO A 311 10.91 -17.51 1.66
CA PRO A 311 10.66 -16.15 1.19
C PRO A 311 9.59 -16.07 0.11
N LEU A 312 9.63 -16.98 -0.87
CA LEU A 312 8.69 -16.97 -1.99
C LEU A 312 7.26 -17.23 -1.54
N THR A 313 7.03 -18.18 -0.63
CA THR A 313 5.69 -18.43 -0.07
C THR A 313 5.21 -17.26 0.77
N GLY A 314 6.07 -16.65 1.59
CA GLY A 314 5.70 -15.49 2.40
C GLY A 314 5.41 -14.24 1.58
N VAL A 315 6.26 -13.91 0.59
CA VAL A 315 6.06 -12.78 -0.31
C VAL A 315 4.86 -13.02 -1.22
N GLY A 316 4.72 -14.23 -1.79
CA GLY A 316 3.56 -14.60 -2.61
C GLY A 316 2.26 -14.47 -1.83
N PHE A 317 2.24 -14.88 -0.55
CA PHE A 317 1.10 -14.68 0.32
C PHE A 317 0.83 -13.20 0.62
N LEU A 318 1.87 -12.40 0.89
CA LEU A 318 1.74 -10.95 1.11
C LEU A 318 1.10 -10.27 -0.12
N VAL A 319 1.56 -10.61 -1.33
CA VAL A 319 0.99 -10.10 -2.59
C VAL A 319 -0.48 -10.50 -2.73
N LEU A 320 -0.83 -11.75 -2.43
CA LEU A 320 -2.21 -12.25 -2.47
C LEU A 320 -3.12 -11.46 -1.51
N VAL A 321 -2.69 -11.25 -0.25
CA VAL A 321 -3.44 -10.44 0.71
C VAL A 321 -3.53 -8.98 0.25
N SER A 322 -2.46 -8.43 -0.32
CA SER A 322 -2.45 -7.03 -0.79
C SER A 322 -3.37 -6.76 -1.98
N THR A 323 -3.73 -7.79 -2.73
CA THR A 323 -4.65 -7.66 -3.86
C THR A 323 -6.09 -7.47 -3.39
N VAL A 324 -6.44 -8.02 -2.21
CA VAL A 324 -7.81 -7.98 -1.67
C VAL A 324 -7.98 -6.90 -0.62
N LYS A 325 -6.93 -6.64 0.18
CA LYS A 325 -7.04 -5.66 1.27
C LYS A 325 -7.08 -4.24 0.72
N GLN A 326 -8.16 -3.53 1.01
CA GLN A 326 -8.39 -2.15 0.59
C GLN A 326 -7.91 -1.18 1.67
N ASP A 327 -7.19 -0.15 1.24
CA ASP A 327 -6.85 1.01 2.07
C ASP A 327 -8.03 2.00 2.12
N GLU A 328 -8.13 2.74 3.22
CA GLU A 328 -9.09 3.84 3.34
C GLU A 328 -8.70 4.95 2.35
N ILE A 329 -9.63 5.38 1.50
CA ILE A 329 -9.34 6.37 0.45
C ILE A 329 -9.33 7.80 1.03
N GLY A 330 -8.38 8.59 0.54
CA GLY A 330 -8.20 10.00 0.86
C GLY A 330 -6.95 10.20 1.72
N ASP A 331 -6.30 11.35 1.57
CA ASP A 331 -5.20 11.77 2.45
C ASP A 331 -5.70 12.39 3.77
N GLY A 332 -7.02 12.63 3.86
CA GLY A 332 -7.66 13.29 4.99
C GLY A 332 -7.32 14.76 5.11
N PHE A 333 -6.82 15.38 4.04
CA PHE A 333 -6.53 16.80 3.96
C PHE A 333 -7.72 17.55 3.34
N LEU A 334 -8.03 18.73 3.87
CA LEU A 334 -9.07 19.61 3.34
C LEU A 334 -8.45 20.87 2.76
N SER A 335 -8.78 21.16 1.51
CA SER A 335 -8.30 22.33 0.77
C SER A 335 -9.51 23.18 0.33
N PRO A 336 -10.00 24.10 1.16
CA PRO A 336 -11.14 24.94 0.78
C PRO A 336 -10.78 25.88 -0.39
N GLU A 337 -11.65 26.08 -1.39
CA GLU A 337 -11.34 26.95 -2.54
C GLU A 337 -11.01 28.40 -2.15
N ASP A 338 -11.65 28.91 -1.08
CA ASP A 338 -11.40 30.24 -0.51
C ASP A 338 -10.37 30.19 0.65
N GLU A 339 -9.20 29.59 0.43
CA GLU A 339 -8.18 29.55 1.49
C GLU A 339 -7.69 30.96 1.83
N SER A 340 -7.81 31.35 3.10
CA SER A 340 -7.18 32.57 3.59
C SER A 340 -5.65 32.45 3.53
N ASP A 341 -4.94 33.56 3.35
CA ASP A 341 -3.46 33.61 3.36
C ASP A 341 -2.87 32.96 4.61
N ARG A 342 -3.63 32.96 5.72
CA ARG A 342 -3.29 32.29 6.97
C ARG A 342 -3.30 30.77 6.85
N LEU A 343 -4.36 30.18 6.28
CA LEU A 343 -4.46 28.74 6.03
C LEU A 343 -3.35 28.28 5.09
N GLN A 344 -3.13 29.00 3.98
CA GLN A 344 -2.04 28.70 3.03
C GLN A 344 -0.66 28.75 3.70
N GLY A 345 -0.42 29.77 4.55
CA GLY A 345 0.84 29.93 5.27
C GLY A 345 1.10 28.82 6.29
N GLN A 346 0.06 28.31 6.96
CA GLN A 346 0.19 27.15 7.86
C GLN A 346 0.39 25.84 7.09
N GLN A 347 -0.31 25.63 5.98
CA GLN A 347 -0.15 24.41 5.17
C GLN A 347 1.24 24.30 4.54
N ARG A 348 1.85 25.44 4.16
CA ARG A 348 3.23 25.51 3.67
C ARG A 348 4.28 25.42 4.78
N GLU A 349 3.88 25.40 6.05
CA GLU A 349 4.81 25.34 7.17
C GLU A 349 5.44 23.94 7.26
N GLY A 350 6.73 23.85 6.99
CA GLY A 350 7.49 22.61 6.99
C GLY A 350 8.85 22.75 7.67
N LEU A 351 9.66 21.70 7.60
CA LEU A 351 11.02 21.70 8.16
C LEU A 351 11.93 22.79 7.55
N ILE A 352 11.63 23.22 6.33
CA ILE A 352 12.43 24.16 5.54
C ILE A 352 11.70 25.48 5.31
N HIS A 353 10.36 25.45 5.24
CA HIS A 353 9.52 26.63 5.02
C HIS A 353 8.92 27.14 6.32
N MET A 354 9.18 28.40 6.66
CA MET A 354 8.74 29.01 7.93
C MET A 354 7.32 29.58 7.84
N GLY A 355 6.49 29.01 6.97
CA GLY A 355 5.08 29.34 6.82
C GLY A 355 4.83 30.83 6.60
N LEU A 356 3.91 31.39 7.40
CA LEU A 356 3.43 32.77 7.29
C LEU A 356 4.54 33.84 7.37
N VAL A 357 5.68 33.58 8.02
CA VAL A 357 6.76 34.58 8.12
C VAL A 357 7.50 34.74 6.80
N GLU A 358 7.53 33.70 5.97
CA GLU A 358 8.25 33.69 4.71
C GLU A 358 7.54 34.49 3.61
N SER A 359 6.21 34.59 3.65
CA SER A 359 5.43 35.42 2.71
C SER A 359 5.66 36.93 2.91
N TYR A 360 6.02 37.37 4.12
CA TYR A 360 6.33 38.78 4.41
C TYR A 360 7.84 39.10 4.38
N VAL A 361 8.69 38.10 4.10
CA VAL A 361 10.14 38.29 3.98
C VAL A 361 10.46 38.96 2.64
N GLY A 362 10.92 40.21 2.71
CA GLY A 362 11.28 41.03 1.55
C GLY A 362 10.59 42.38 1.54
N GLU A 363 9.38 42.46 2.10
CA GLU A 363 8.62 43.71 2.19
C GLU A 363 9.05 44.56 3.40
N PHE A 364 9.31 43.94 4.55
CA PHE A 364 9.85 44.63 5.73
C PHE A 364 11.05 43.89 6.33
N SER A 365 12.11 44.64 6.68
CA SER A 365 13.33 44.10 7.31
C SER A 365 13.07 43.40 8.64
N LEU A 366 11.97 43.74 9.33
CA LEU A 366 11.54 43.10 10.57
C LEU A 366 11.28 41.59 10.37
N PHE A 367 10.61 41.19 9.28
CA PHE A 367 10.27 39.79 9.02
C PHE A 367 11.49 38.94 8.66
N SER A 368 12.50 39.52 8.01
CA SER A 368 13.79 38.84 7.79
C SER A 368 14.49 38.49 9.12
N ARG A 369 14.37 39.37 10.12
CA ARG A 369 14.94 39.17 11.46
C ARG A 369 14.15 38.16 12.27
N ILE A 370 12.82 38.12 12.10
CA ILE A 370 11.94 37.12 12.69
C ILE A 370 12.26 35.73 12.10
N LYS A 371 12.34 35.59 10.77
CA LYS A 371 12.69 34.34 10.08
C LYS A 371 13.98 33.71 10.62
N SER A 372 15.07 34.49 10.70
CA SER A 372 16.36 33.98 11.21
C SER A 372 16.30 33.50 12.67
N ARG A 373 15.50 34.17 13.51
CA ARG A 373 15.30 33.78 14.92
C ARG A 373 14.33 32.61 15.07
N GLU A 374 13.32 32.53 14.22
CA GLU A 374 12.33 31.46 14.23
C GLU A 374 12.95 30.13 13.84
N GLY A 375 13.83 30.10 12.83
CA GLY A 375 14.59 28.89 12.49
C GLY A 375 15.40 28.38 13.68
N THR A 376 16.12 29.27 14.36
CA THR A 376 16.89 28.92 15.57
C THR A 376 15.98 28.44 16.69
N PHE A 377 14.79 29.03 16.84
CA PHE A 377 13.80 28.61 17.83
C PHE A 377 13.23 27.22 17.52
N LYS A 378 12.83 26.95 16.27
CA LYS A 378 12.35 25.64 15.80
C LYS A 378 13.41 24.56 15.98
N THR A 379 14.67 24.83 15.63
CA THR A 379 15.79 23.91 15.87
C THR A 379 16.02 23.68 17.37
N LYS A 380 15.95 24.73 18.20
CA LYS A 380 16.08 24.58 19.65
C LYS A 380 14.94 23.77 20.27
N GLU A 381 13.70 23.97 19.81
CA GLU A 381 12.54 23.22 20.27
C GLU A 381 12.62 21.76 19.84
N LEU A 382 13.08 21.50 18.60
CA LEU A 382 13.38 20.16 18.10
C LEU A 382 14.41 19.44 19.00
N LEU A 383 15.50 20.11 19.35
CA LEU A 383 16.52 19.56 20.26
C LEU A 383 16.03 19.39 21.70
N ARG A 384 15.10 20.24 22.14
CA ARG A 384 14.52 20.16 23.50
C ARG A 384 13.50 19.03 23.62
N ARG A 385 12.76 18.73 22.55
CA ARG A 385 11.69 17.71 22.51
C ARG A 385 11.75 16.87 21.23
N PRO A 386 12.84 16.11 21.00
CA PRO A 386 13.00 15.31 19.79
C PRO A 386 11.93 14.20 19.67
N HIS A 387 11.43 13.70 20.80
CA HIS A 387 10.40 12.67 20.85
C HIS A 387 9.07 13.11 20.20
N LEU A 388 8.69 14.39 20.28
CA LEU A 388 7.47 14.90 19.64
C LEU A 388 7.64 14.97 18.12
N PHE A 389 8.84 15.30 17.65
CA PHE A 389 9.15 15.32 16.22
C PHE A 389 9.10 13.91 15.63
N PHE A 390 9.78 12.94 16.24
CA PHE A 390 9.75 11.55 15.76
C PHE A 390 8.35 10.93 15.86
N LYS A 391 7.54 11.36 16.83
CA LYS A 391 6.12 10.99 16.88
C LYS A 391 5.36 11.48 15.65
N GLN A 392 5.55 12.73 15.22
CA GLN A 392 4.87 13.26 14.03
C GLN A 392 5.42 12.66 12.73
N HIS A 393 6.73 12.37 12.69
CA HIS A 393 7.40 11.80 11.52
C HIS A 393 8.22 10.54 11.87
N PRO A 394 7.57 9.37 12.04
CA PRO A 394 8.25 8.14 12.48
C PRO A 394 9.36 7.65 11.53
N LEU A 395 9.21 7.84 10.22
CA LEU A 395 10.20 7.40 9.24
C LEU A 395 11.55 8.11 9.36
N PHE A 396 11.58 9.33 9.92
CA PHE A 396 12.84 10.05 10.15
C PHE A 396 13.72 9.39 11.21
N THR A 397 13.18 8.45 11.99
CA THR A 397 14.01 7.61 12.88
C THR A 397 15.06 6.83 12.09
N LEU A 398 14.74 6.41 10.84
CA LEU A 398 15.65 5.68 9.96
C LEU A 398 16.91 6.47 9.61
N ALA A 399 16.80 7.80 9.49
CA ALA A 399 17.94 8.66 9.19
C ALA A 399 19.02 8.62 10.29
N LEU A 400 18.63 8.31 11.52
CA LEU A 400 19.56 8.13 12.65
C LEU A 400 19.90 6.66 12.88
N THR A 401 18.92 5.76 12.82
CA THR A 401 19.09 4.35 13.20
C THR A 401 19.82 3.54 12.13
N VAL A 402 19.63 3.81 10.84
CA VAL A 402 20.32 3.07 9.77
C VAL A 402 21.84 3.34 9.79
N PRO A 403 22.32 4.61 9.82
CA PRO A 403 23.76 4.86 9.95
C PRO A 403 24.34 4.32 11.27
N ALA A 404 23.59 4.40 12.37
CA ALA A 404 24.02 3.84 13.65
C ALA A 404 24.15 2.31 13.60
N ALA A 405 23.21 1.62 12.94
CA ALA A 405 23.28 0.18 12.73
C ALA A 405 24.49 -0.22 11.88
N LEU A 406 24.74 0.51 10.78
CA LEU A 406 25.91 0.28 9.92
C LEU A 406 27.23 0.56 10.65
N ALA A 407 27.29 1.64 11.45
CA ALA A 407 28.47 1.96 12.25
C ALA A 407 28.74 0.87 13.29
N LEU A 408 27.70 0.35 13.95
CA LEU A 408 27.83 -0.72 14.93
C LEU A 408 28.29 -2.03 14.28
N LEU A 409 27.74 -2.38 13.10
CA LEU A 409 28.23 -3.51 12.30
C LEU A 409 29.69 -3.33 11.91
N ALA A 410 30.08 -2.15 11.42
CA ALA A 410 31.46 -1.86 11.04
C ALA A 410 32.42 -2.00 12.23
N VAL A 411 32.04 -1.50 13.42
CA VAL A 411 32.81 -1.67 14.65
C VAL A 411 32.91 -3.15 15.04
N SER A 412 31.84 -3.93 14.92
CA SER A 412 31.85 -5.37 15.22
C SER A 412 32.74 -6.18 14.28
N VAL A 413 32.77 -5.81 12.98
CA VAL A 413 33.65 -6.42 11.98
C VAL A 413 35.12 -6.05 12.22
N VAL A 414 35.41 -4.76 12.43
CA VAL A 414 36.79 -4.29 12.70
C VAL A 414 37.31 -4.82 14.03
N GLY A 415 36.45 -4.95 15.03
CA GLY A 415 36.79 -5.52 16.34
C GLY A 415 36.98 -7.03 16.34
N GLY A 416 36.77 -7.72 15.21
CA GLY A 416 36.87 -9.18 15.11
C GLY A 416 35.79 -9.95 15.87
N ALA A 417 34.75 -9.27 16.36
CA ALA A 417 33.64 -9.87 17.10
C ALA A 417 32.61 -10.54 16.17
N ALA A 418 32.54 -10.09 14.91
CA ALA A 418 31.67 -10.64 13.88
C ALA A 418 32.41 -11.66 13.00
N PRO A 419 31.87 -12.88 12.79
CA PRO A 419 32.43 -13.80 11.80
C PRO A 419 32.27 -13.21 10.39
N THR A 420 33.39 -13.14 9.65
CA THR A 420 33.43 -12.60 8.28
C THR A 420 33.46 -13.66 7.18
N THR A 421 33.69 -14.93 7.56
CA THR A 421 33.74 -16.07 6.64
C THR A 421 32.49 -16.93 6.80
N TRP A 422 32.12 -17.64 5.71
CA TRP A 422 30.99 -18.57 5.73
C TRP A 422 31.21 -19.71 6.74
N ASP A 423 32.42 -20.26 6.78
CA ASP A 423 32.79 -21.30 7.77
C ASP A 423 32.72 -20.77 9.22
N GLY A 424 32.98 -19.48 9.43
CA GLY A 424 32.85 -18.84 10.74
C GLY A 424 31.39 -18.68 11.18
N MET A 425 30.48 -18.45 10.23
CA MET A 425 29.04 -18.46 10.48
C MET A 425 28.55 -19.86 10.82
N ILE A 426 29.01 -20.89 10.10
CA ILE A 426 28.68 -22.30 10.40
C ILE A 426 29.17 -22.68 11.80
N ALA A 427 30.40 -22.32 12.16
CA ALA A 427 30.98 -22.64 13.47
C ALA A 427 30.31 -21.89 14.65
N SER A 428 29.61 -20.78 14.39
CA SER A 428 28.92 -20.00 15.43
C SER A 428 27.55 -19.48 14.94
N PRO A 429 26.57 -20.36 14.71
CA PRO A 429 25.32 -19.99 14.03
C PRO A 429 24.54 -18.90 14.76
N VAL A 430 24.42 -19.00 16.09
CA VAL A 430 23.64 -18.05 16.90
C VAL A 430 24.30 -16.68 16.92
N TRP A 431 25.59 -16.63 17.23
CA TRP A 431 26.32 -15.37 17.41
C TRP A 431 26.51 -14.62 16.08
N GLY A 432 26.88 -15.35 15.02
CA GLY A 432 27.04 -14.77 13.69
C GLY A 432 25.77 -14.11 13.18
N THR A 433 24.65 -14.83 13.24
CA THR A 433 23.35 -14.32 12.81
C THR A 433 22.81 -13.24 13.74
N PHE A 434 23.08 -13.30 15.05
CA PHE A 434 22.73 -12.23 15.98
C PHE A 434 23.37 -10.89 15.59
N ILE A 435 24.69 -10.88 15.33
CA ILE A 435 25.38 -9.65 14.94
C ILE A 435 24.92 -9.17 13.57
N TRP A 436 24.92 -10.05 12.57
CA TRP A 436 24.66 -9.64 11.18
C TRP A 436 23.21 -9.26 10.91
N PHE A 437 22.25 -9.90 11.59
CA PHE A 437 20.83 -9.71 11.33
C PHE A 437 20.08 -9.06 12.49
N TYR A 438 20.11 -9.66 13.69
CA TYR A 438 19.28 -9.21 14.81
C TYR A 438 19.66 -7.81 15.31
N VAL A 439 20.94 -7.48 15.42
CA VAL A 439 21.39 -6.18 15.93
C VAL A 439 20.94 -5.02 15.02
N PRO A 440 21.18 -5.04 13.69
CA PRO A 440 20.65 -4.02 12.79
C PRO A 440 19.13 -3.93 12.81
N VAL A 441 18.45 -5.09 12.79
CA VAL A 441 16.99 -5.14 12.79
C VAL A 441 16.43 -4.51 14.07
N TYR A 442 16.93 -4.85 15.27
CA TYR A 442 16.42 -4.26 16.50
C TYR A 442 16.72 -2.77 16.62
N LEU A 443 17.92 -2.32 16.22
CA LEU A 443 18.31 -0.91 16.30
C LEU A 443 17.41 -0.03 15.41
N VAL A 444 17.01 -0.55 14.25
CA VAL A 444 16.13 0.15 13.31
C VAL A 444 14.64 -0.03 13.67
N ALA A 445 14.20 -1.26 13.91
CA ALA A 445 12.80 -1.63 14.07
C ALA A 445 12.19 -1.16 15.39
N VAL A 446 12.94 -1.18 16.50
CA VAL A 446 12.39 -0.82 17.83
C VAL A 446 12.00 0.65 17.91
N PRO A 447 12.89 1.62 17.60
CA PRO A 447 12.51 3.03 17.61
C PRO A 447 11.39 3.34 16.62
N LEU A 448 11.48 2.80 15.40
CA LEU A 448 10.47 2.97 14.37
C LEU A 448 9.09 2.50 14.87
N THR A 449 9.03 1.32 15.48
CA THR A 449 7.79 0.75 16.04
C THR A 449 7.20 1.64 17.13
N VAL A 450 8.01 2.09 18.08
CA VAL A 450 7.54 2.89 19.22
C VAL A 450 6.95 4.21 18.73
N PHE A 451 7.64 4.93 17.86
CA PHE A 451 7.17 6.21 17.35
C PHE A 451 5.99 6.07 16.37
N HIS A 452 5.99 5.04 15.53
CA HIS A 452 4.88 4.76 14.62
C HIS A 452 3.60 4.40 15.39
N GLU A 453 3.66 3.46 16.35
CA GLU A 453 2.48 3.08 17.14
C GLU A 453 1.99 4.24 18.01
N TRP A 454 2.91 5.06 18.56
CA TRP A 454 2.52 6.27 19.31
C TRP A 454 1.80 7.29 18.43
N ASN A 455 2.25 7.47 17.18
CA ASN A 455 1.57 8.34 16.20
C ASN A 455 0.16 7.83 15.90
N VAL A 456 0.05 6.55 15.51
CA VAL A 456 -1.22 5.91 15.15
C VAL A 456 -2.20 5.97 16.30
N HIS A 457 -1.79 5.60 17.51
CA HIS A 457 -2.66 5.64 18.69
C HIS A 457 -3.10 7.07 19.04
N SER A 458 -2.22 8.06 18.87
CA SER A 458 -2.55 9.47 19.14
C SER A 458 -3.54 10.04 18.13
N ARG A 459 -3.47 9.62 16.86
CA ARG A 459 -4.42 10.02 15.81
C ARG A 459 -5.77 9.32 16.01
N ALA A 460 -5.76 8.02 16.31
CA ALA A 460 -6.97 7.25 16.58
C ALA A 460 -7.76 7.74 17.82
N ALA A 461 -7.09 8.39 18.78
CA ALA A 461 -7.74 8.96 19.95
C ALA A 461 -8.78 10.05 19.63
N ILE A 462 -8.75 10.63 18.43
CA ILE A 462 -9.68 11.70 18.00
C ILE A 462 -10.93 11.09 17.37
N THR A 463 -10.77 10.05 16.56
CA THR A 463 -11.89 9.36 15.92
C THR A 463 -12.65 8.46 16.89
N GLY A 464 -12.00 7.90 17.91
CA GLY A 464 -12.62 6.93 18.82
C GLY A 464 -13.81 7.43 19.66
N LYS A 465 -14.08 8.74 19.71
CA LYS A 465 -15.28 9.34 20.33
C LYS A 465 -16.02 10.29 19.38
N LEU A 466 -15.77 10.18 18.07
CA LEU A 466 -16.32 11.10 17.09
C LEU A 466 -17.84 11.00 17.02
N SER A 467 -18.40 9.80 16.85
CA SER A 467 -19.84 9.52 16.81
C SER A 467 -20.57 10.05 18.07
N ASP A 468 -20.09 9.68 19.25
CA ASP A 468 -20.63 10.14 20.54
C ASP A 468 -20.64 11.68 20.66
N ASN A 469 -19.52 12.33 20.32
CA ASN A 469 -19.42 13.78 20.41
C ASN A 469 -20.27 14.49 19.35
N LEU A 470 -20.38 13.96 18.13
CA LEU A 470 -21.31 14.47 17.11
C LEU A 470 -22.77 14.36 17.56
N ARG A 471 -23.13 13.28 18.25
CA ARG A 471 -24.48 13.10 18.80
C ARG A 471 -24.80 14.10 19.89
N LYS A 472 -23.83 14.43 20.75
CA LYS A 472 -23.95 15.51 21.73
C LYS A 472 -24.01 16.90 21.07
N LEU A 473 -23.25 17.13 20.00
CA LEU A 473 -23.32 18.37 19.21
C LEU A 473 -24.70 18.55 18.58
N SER A 474 -25.24 17.48 17.97
CA SER A 474 -26.60 17.45 17.42
C SER A 474 -27.62 17.79 18.52
N SER A 475 -27.59 17.07 19.64
CA SER A 475 -28.51 17.33 20.77
C SER A 475 -28.41 18.75 21.33
N ALA A 476 -27.21 19.35 21.39
CA ALA A 476 -27.05 20.73 21.83
C ALA A 476 -27.60 21.73 20.81
N ASN A 477 -27.35 21.52 19.51
CA ASN A 477 -27.89 22.36 18.44
C ASN A 477 -29.42 22.29 18.38
N ASP A 478 -29.99 21.11 18.69
CA ASP A 478 -31.44 20.88 18.78
C ASP A 478 -32.11 21.68 19.90
N THR A 479 -31.35 22.04 20.95
CA THR A 479 -31.84 22.97 22.00
C THR A 479 -31.80 24.44 21.58
N GLY A 480 -31.41 24.73 20.33
CA GLY A 480 -31.32 26.07 19.77
C GLY A 480 -29.95 26.75 19.94
N GLN A 481 -28.95 26.05 20.49
CA GLN A 481 -27.57 26.56 20.55
C GLN A 481 -26.99 26.70 19.15
N THR A 482 -26.20 27.74 18.90
CA THR A 482 -25.40 27.85 17.67
C THR A 482 -24.37 26.72 17.59
N LEU A 483 -23.86 26.40 16.41
CA LEU A 483 -22.83 25.37 16.25
C LEU A 483 -21.60 25.64 17.15
N LEU A 484 -21.17 26.90 17.29
CA LEU A 484 -20.04 27.27 18.14
C LEU A 484 -20.34 27.07 19.63
N GLU A 485 -21.56 27.39 20.09
CA GLU A 485 -22.00 27.14 21.46
C GLU A 485 -22.11 25.63 21.74
N SER A 486 -22.64 24.85 20.79
CA SER A 486 -22.67 23.40 20.88
C SER A 486 -21.26 22.81 21.02
N VAL A 487 -20.28 23.31 20.25
CA VAL A 487 -18.86 22.92 20.38
C VAL A 487 -18.34 23.19 21.79
N LYS A 488 -18.66 24.36 22.37
CA LYS A 488 -18.27 24.69 23.74
C LYS A 488 -18.93 23.80 24.78
N THR A 489 -20.23 23.56 24.65
CA THR A 489 -20.97 22.66 25.53
C THR A 489 -20.38 21.24 25.50
N VAL A 490 -20.02 20.73 24.32
CA VAL A 490 -19.40 19.41 24.19
C VAL A 490 -17.97 19.41 24.72
N SER A 491 -17.17 20.46 24.54
CA SER A 491 -15.83 20.53 25.14
C SER A 491 -15.89 20.48 26.67
N ASP A 492 -16.90 21.11 27.28
CA ASP A 492 -17.03 21.19 28.74
C ASP A 492 -17.65 19.92 29.38
N THR A 493 -18.43 19.17 28.60
CA THR A 493 -19.18 17.99 29.10
C THR A 493 -18.66 16.64 28.60
N SER A 494 -17.73 16.63 27.64
CA SER A 494 -17.04 15.43 27.17
C SER A 494 -15.61 15.37 27.68
N SER A 495 -15.02 14.18 27.59
CA SER A 495 -13.63 13.93 27.97
C SER A 495 -12.86 13.28 26.82
N GLY A 496 -11.54 13.50 26.81
CA GLY A 496 -10.63 12.90 25.84
C GLY A 496 -10.23 13.85 24.72
N LYS A 497 -9.41 13.33 23.80
CA LYS A 497 -8.63 14.18 22.89
C LYS A 497 -9.47 15.07 21.98
N LEU A 498 -10.61 14.59 21.51
CA LEU A 498 -11.52 15.37 20.66
C LEU A 498 -12.17 16.54 21.42
N ALA A 499 -12.49 16.37 22.72
CA ALA A 499 -13.01 17.46 23.55
C ALA A 499 -11.96 18.56 23.74
N ASP A 500 -10.69 18.19 23.99
CA ASP A 500 -9.58 19.13 24.08
C ASP A 500 -9.41 19.94 22.78
N GLU A 501 -9.58 19.30 21.61
CA GLU A 501 -9.49 20.01 20.32
C GLU A 501 -10.72 20.90 20.06
N PHE A 502 -11.91 20.53 20.54
CA PHE A 502 -13.08 21.42 20.52
C PHE A 502 -12.89 22.65 21.41
N GLU A 503 -12.23 22.52 22.57
CA GLU A 503 -11.86 23.67 23.40
C GLU A 503 -10.88 24.60 22.67
N VAL A 504 -9.86 24.03 22.01
CA VAL A 504 -8.90 24.79 21.19
C VAL A 504 -9.61 25.49 20.02
N MET A 505 -10.53 24.80 19.36
CA MET A 505 -11.31 25.36 18.26
C MET A 505 -12.21 26.51 18.72
N TYR A 506 -12.94 26.33 19.82
CA TYR A 506 -13.73 27.40 20.44
C TYR A 506 -12.86 28.61 20.78
N ALA A 507 -11.70 28.40 21.40
CA ALA A 507 -10.77 29.47 21.72
C ALA A 507 -10.32 30.23 20.47
N LYS A 508 -9.91 29.53 19.39
CA LYS A 508 -9.51 30.16 18.13
C LYS A 508 -10.61 31.03 17.53
N VAL A 509 -11.84 30.53 17.52
CA VAL A 509 -12.99 31.28 16.99
C VAL A 509 -13.31 32.49 17.87
N HIS A 510 -13.23 32.33 19.20
CA HIS A 510 -13.39 33.43 20.15
C HIS A 510 -12.33 34.54 19.98
N TYR A 511 -11.10 34.18 19.56
CA TYR A 511 -10.04 35.12 19.22
C TYR A 511 -10.12 35.69 17.79
N GLY A 512 -11.21 35.42 17.05
CA GLY A 512 -11.50 36.07 15.76
C GLY A 512 -11.22 35.23 14.51
N MET A 513 -10.87 33.95 14.65
CA MET A 513 -10.82 33.01 13.51
C MET A 513 -12.23 32.60 13.08
N SER A 514 -12.49 32.36 11.80
CA SER A 514 -13.81 31.82 11.42
C SER A 514 -13.96 30.35 11.85
N LEU A 515 -15.19 29.91 12.13
CA LEU A 515 -15.45 28.53 12.53
C LEU A 515 -15.07 27.54 11.42
N LYS A 516 -15.34 27.89 10.15
CA LYS A 516 -14.90 27.14 8.97
C LYS A 516 -13.38 26.93 8.96
N GLU A 517 -12.59 28.00 9.11
CA GLU A 517 -11.14 27.87 9.12
C GLU A 517 -10.65 27.04 10.31
N ALA A 518 -11.24 27.23 11.50
CA ALA A 518 -10.82 26.52 12.71
C ALA A 518 -11.10 25.01 12.61
N LEU A 519 -12.21 24.63 11.97
CA LEU A 519 -12.57 23.24 11.64
C LEU A 519 -11.59 22.62 10.63
N VAL A 520 -11.24 23.36 9.57
CA VAL A 520 -10.26 22.91 8.56
C VAL A 520 -8.87 22.75 9.17
N GLU A 521 -8.41 23.71 9.99
CA GLU A 521 -7.11 23.62 10.68
C GLU A 521 -7.08 22.43 11.66
N PHE A 522 -8.19 22.18 12.38
CA PHE A 522 -8.33 21.00 13.22
C PHE A 522 -8.21 19.71 12.42
N ASN A 523 -8.88 19.60 11.26
CA ASN A 523 -8.79 18.42 10.41
C ASN A 523 -7.37 18.20 9.87
N ASN A 524 -6.79 19.23 9.26
CA ASN A 524 -5.49 19.15 8.58
C ASN A 524 -4.33 18.92 9.55
N LYS A 525 -4.55 19.07 10.86
CA LYS A 525 -3.59 18.64 11.88
C LYS A 525 -3.44 17.12 11.97
N TYR A 526 -4.49 16.36 11.63
CA TYR A 526 -4.56 14.92 11.88
C TYR A 526 -4.59 14.05 10.61
N HIS A 527 -4.99 14.61 9.47
CA HIS A 527 -4.98 13.93 8.17
C HIS A 527 -5.73 12.59 8.22
N ILE A 528 -6.97 12.59 8.72
CA ILE A 528 -7.78 11.36 8.86
C ILE A 528 -8.97 11.44 7.89
N PRO A 529 -9.10 10.55 6.90
CA PRO A 529 -10.13 10.64 5.87
C PRO A 529 -11.57 10.71 6.41
N ARG A 530 -11.93 9.81 7.33
CA ARG A 530 -13.24 9.85 8.02
C ARG A 530 -13.52 11.18 8.73
N LEU A 531 -12.49 11.78 9.34
CA LEU A 531 -12.62 13.08 10.01
C LEU A 531 -12.86 14.19 8.98
N ALA A 532 -12.11 14.16 7.87
CA ALA A 532 -12.24 15.12 6.77
C ALA A 532 -13.66 15.11 6.20
N ARG A 533 -14.24 13.92 5.97
CA ARG A 533 -15.65 13.77 5.52
C ARG A 533 -16.65 14.42 6.47
N THR A 534 -16.49 14.15 7.77
CA THR A 534 -17.36 14.74 8.81
C THR A 534 -17.21 16.26 8.86
N VAL A 535 -15.97 16.76 8.85
CA VAL A 535 -15.67 18.19 8.94
C VAL A 535 -16.15 18.93 7.68
N LYS A 536 -15.95 18.35 6.49
CA LYS A 536 -16.44 18.90 5.22
C LYS A 536 -17.96 19.02 5.23
N LEU A 537 -18.66 17.97 5.66
CA LEU A 537 -20.12 17.98 5.78
C LEU A 537 -20.61 19.09 6.70
N ILE A 538 -20.03 19.19 7.90
CA ILE A 538 -20.41 20.24 8.88
C ILE A 538 -20.12 21.63 8.32
N THR A 539 -18.96 21.81 7.69
CA THR A 539 -18.55 23.11 7.12
C THR A 539 -19.50 23.55 6.01
N LYS A 540 -19.85 22.63 5.09
CA LYS A 540 -20.77 22.94 3.98
C LYS A 540 -22.20 23.17 4.41
N ALA A 541 -22.69 22.43 5.40
CA ALA A 541 -24.00 22.71 5.97
C ALA A 541 -24.04 24.04 6.73
N GLN A 542 -22.97 24.39 7.44
CA GLN A 542 -22.89 25.65 8.19
C GLN A 542 -22.92 26.89 7.27
N GLU A 543 -22.35 26.78 6.07
CA GLU A 543 -22.41 27.85 5.05
C GLU A 543 -23.86 28.22 4.68
N ALA A 544 -24.79 27.26 4.75
CA ALA A 544 -26.21 27.47 4.45
C ALA A 544 -27.06 27.83 5.69
N SER A 545 -26.83 27.19 6.84
CA SER A 545 -27.63 27.41 8.06
C SER A 545 -26.80 27.28 9.35
N SER A 546 -27.19 28.02 10.40
CA SER A 546 -26.61 27.87 11.75
C SER A 546 -27.31 26.79 12.60
N GLN A 547 -28.48 26.32 12.17
CA GLN A 547 -29.24 25.22 12.75
C GLN A 547 -29.14 24.03 11.81
N ILE A 548 -28.31 23.06 12.18
CA ILE A 548 -27.91 21.92 11.33
C ILE A 548 -28.05 20.60 12.08
N THR A 549 -29.02 20.49 13.01
CA THR A 549 -29.27 19.26 13.80
C THR A 549 -29.29 18.02 12.92
N GLU A 550 -30.11 18.01 11.87
CA GLU A 550 -30.28 16.84 11.01
C GLU A 550 -28.99 16.45 10.27
N VAL A 551 -28.17 17.43 9.91
CA VAL A 551 -26.85 17.19 9.33
C VAL A 551 -25.92 16.55 10.35
N LEU A 552 -25.89 17.08 11.58
CA LEU A 552 -25.08 16.53 12.67
C LEU A 552 -25.55 15.12 13.06
N THR A 553 -26.85 14.86 13.02
CA THR A 553 -27.45 13.54 13.25
C THR A 553 -27.04 12.56 12.15
N THR A 554 -27.12 12.96 10.89
CA THR A 554 -26.68 12.13 9.75
C THR A 554 -25.18 11.84 9.84
N ALA A 555 -24.37 12.85 10.17
CA ALA A 555 -22.93 12.69 10.38
C ALA A 555 -22.63 11.72 11.55
N ALA A 556 -23.39 11.83 12.64
CA ALA A 556 -23.27 10.93 13.79
C ALA A 556 -23.62 9.48 13.41
N GLN A 557 -24.70 9.26 12.66
CA GLN A 557 -25.12 7.93 12.18
C GLN A 557 -24.10 7.31 11.23
N ALA A 558 -23.60 8.07 10.24
CA ALA A 558 -22.55 7.61 9.34
C ALA A 558 -21.27 7.23 10.12
N SER A 559 -20.91 8.05 11.11
CA SER A 559 -19.78 7.80 12.00
C SER A 559 -19.98 6.56 12.89
N GLU A 560 -21.20 6.33 13.39
CA GLU A 560 -21.57 5.16 14.19
C GLU A 560 -21.49 3.86 13.38
N ASN A 561 -22.02 3.87 12.13
CA ASN A 561 -21.89 2.74 11.21
C ASN A 561 -20.41 2.40 10.94
N GLN A 562 -19.57 3.42 10.76
CA GLN A 562 -18.13 3.22 10.57
C GLN A 562 -17.43 2.70 11.83
N ASP A 563 -17.89 3.09 13.03
CA ASP A 563 -17.39 2.54 14.29
C ASP A 563 -17.74 1.06 14.45
N ASP A 564 -18.96 0.66 14.11
CA ASP A 564 -19.38 -0.73 14.17
C ASP A 564 -18.61 -1.62 13.19
N ILE A 565 -18.41 -1.10 11.98
CA ILE A 565 -17.55 -1.68 10.96
C ILE A 565 -16.11 -1.88 11.46
N GLU A 566 -15.51 -0.85 12.06
CA GLU A 566 -14.12 -0.90 12.52
C GLU A 566 -13.99 -1.84 13.73
N ARG A 567 -14.98 -1.89 14.62
CA ARG A 567 -15.04 -2.86 15.72
C ARG A 567 -15.06 -4.30 15.19
N GLU A 568 -15.87 -4.58 14.19
CA GLU A 568 -15.94 -5.91 13.57
C GLU A 568 -14.62 -6.27 12.88
N ARG A 569 -14.05 -5.34 12.12
CA ARG A 569 -12.73 -5.50 11.49
C ARG A 569 -11.63 -5.78 12.51
N ILE A 570 -11.55 -5.02 13.60
CA ILE A 570 -10.58 -5.25 14.67
C ILE A 570 -10.77 -6.64 15.30
N SER A 571 -12.01 -7.04 15.57
CA SER A 571 -12.31 -8.35 16.15
C SER A 571 -11.84 -9.51 15.25
N ARG A 572 -12.26 -9.51 13.97
CA ARG A 572 -11.93 -10.56 13.00
C ARG A 572 -10.44 -10.60 12.67
N THR A 573 -9.83 -9.44 12.38
CA THR A 573 -8.39 -9.38 12.06
C THR A 573 -7.51 -9.77 13.25
N ARG A 574 -7.92 -9.48 14.49
CA ARG A 574 -7.19 -9.91 15.69
C ARG A 574 -7.17 -11.43 15.84
N MET A 575 -8.28 -12.12 15.53
CA MET A 575 -8.32 -13.59 15.54
C MET A 575 -7.39 -14.17 14.47
N GLN A 576 -7.40 -13.62 13.25
CA GLN A 576 -6.52 -14.06 12.16
C GLN A 576 -5.04 -13.87 12.52
N VAL A 577 -4.67 -12.72 13.10
CA VAL A 577 -3.31 -12.49 13.61
C VAL A 577 -2.95 -13.52 14.68
N ALA A 578 -3.86 -13.84 15.61
CA ALA A 578 -3.60 -14.85 16.63
C ALA A 578 -3.32 -16.24 16.01
N ILE A 579 -4.07 -16.63 14.97
CA ILE A 579 -3.86 -17.88 14.23
C ILE A 579 -2.46 -17.91 13.59
N ILE A 580 -2.06 -16.84 12.90
CA ILE A 580 -0.73 -16.72 12.28
C ILE A 580 0.39 -16.82 13.32
N LEU A 581 0.24 -16.12 14.44
CA LEU A 581 1.21 -16.17 15.54
C LEU A 581 1.31 -17.57 16.15
N MET A 582 0.18 -18.24 16.38
CA MET A 582 0.17 -19.62 16.91
C MET A 582 0.91 -20.57 15.98
N THR A 583 0.78 -20.39 14.67
CA THR A 583 1.42 -21.25 13.67
C THR A 583 2.89 -21.01 13.56
N TYR A 584 3.31 -19.75 13.63
CA TYR A 584 4.71 -19.46 13.77
C TYR A 584 5.29 -20.11 15.04
N VAL A 585 4.58 -20.04 16.17
CA VAL A 585 5.01 -20.68 17.43
C VAL A 585 5.06 -22.21 17.31
N THR A 586 4.09 -22.86 16.65
CA THR A 586 4.12 -24.31 16.43
C THR A 586 5.25 -24.71 15.50
N LEU A 587 5.48 -23.96 14.43
CA LEU A 587 6.60 -24.17 13.49
C LEU A 587 7.95 -24.01 14.21
N LEU A 588 8.08 -22.97 15.04
CA LEU A 588 9.26 -22.75 15.90
C LEU A 588 9.49 -23.93 16.85
N ALA A 589 8.43 -24.41 17.50
CA ALA A 589 8.51 -25.56 18.41
C ALA A 589 8.93 -26.84 17.68
N VAL A 590 8.37 -27.12 16.51
CA VAL A 590 8.76 -28.27 15.68
C VAL A 590 10.22 -28.16 15.27
N MET A 591 10.68 -26.98 14.82
CA MET A 591 12.08 -26.80 14.42
C MET A 591 13.06 -26.96 15.60
N ALA A 592 12.70 -26.46 16.78
CA ALA A 592 13.47 -26.65 18.01
C ALA A 592 13.54 -28.12 18.44
N ILE A 593 12.42 -28.85 18.32
CA ILE A 593 12.37 -30.30 18.55
C ILE A 593 13.25 -31.03 17.55
N LEU A 594 13.21 -30.67 16.26
CA LEU A 594 14.05 -31.27 15.24
C LEU A 594 15.55 -31.09 15.53
N LYS A 595 15.95 -29.89 15.96
CA LYS A 595 17.33 -29.62 16.40
C LYS A 595 17.73 -30.54 17.56
N THR A 596 16.99 -30.48 18.68
CA THR A 596 17.37 -31.18 19.92
C THR A 596 17.25 -32.71 19.84
N GLN A 597 16.17 -33.23 19.23
CA GLN A 597 15.89 -34.66 19.24
C GLN A 597 16.54 -35.40 18.07
N PHE A 598 16.81 -34.72 16.96
CA PHE A 598 17.40 -35.35 15.78
C PHE A 598 18.86 -34.92 15.58
N LEU A 599 19.14 -33.62 15.41
CA LEU A 599 20.50 -33.17 15.08
C LEU A 599 21.50 -33.42 16.22
N ASP A 600 21.17 -33.03 17.45
CA ASP A 600 22.09 -33.20 18.58
C ASP A 600 22.35 -34.67 18.90
N VAL A 601 21.33 -35.52 18.78
CA VAL A 601 21.46 -36.97 18.99
C VAL A 601 22.35 -37.60 17.92
N MET A 602 22.20 -37.21 16.65
CA MET A 602 23.07 -37.67 15.57
C MET A 602 24.53 -37.21 15.75
N ALA A 603 24.73 -35.93 16.08
CA ALA A 603 26.06 -35.39 16.33
C ALA A 603 26.74 -36.16 17.48
N GLY A 604 26.00 -36.42 18.57
CA GLY A 604 26.46 -37.27 19.67
C GLY A 604 26.85 -38.68 19.23
N LEU A 605 25.99 -39.37 18.48
CA LEU A 605 26.24 -40.74 17.99
C LEU A 605 27.44 -40.81 17.03
N SER A 606 27.61 -39.81 16.16
CA SER A 606 28.75 -39.73 15.22
C SER A 606 30.08 -39.51 15.95
N SER A 607 30.09 -38.65 16.98
CA SER A 607 31.28 -38.42 17.82
C SER A 607 31.65 -39.67 18.62
N GLN A 608 30.66 -40.42 19.11
CA GLN A 608 30.87 -41.66 19.84
C GLN A 608 31.43 -42.76 18.94
N ALA A 609 30.89 -42.93 17.73
CA ALA A 609 31.40 -43.87 16.73
C ALA A 609 32.84 -43.55 16.29
N SER A 610 33.21 -42.27 16.26
CA SER A 610 34.57 -41.80 15.95
C SER A 610 35.56 -42.04 17.09
N SER A 611 35.09 -42.06 18.34
CA SER A 611 35.91 -42.24 19.54
C SER A 611 36.20 -43.72 19.90
N SER A 612 35.33 -44.65 19.49
CA SER A 612 35.58 -46.08 19.58
C SER A 612 36.28 -46.55 18.30
N GLY A 613 37.62 -46.62 18.31
CA GLY A 613 38.46 -47.00 17.17
C GLY A 613 38.31 -48.44 16.64
N GLY A 614 37.08 -48.91 16.41
CA GLY A 614 36.77 -50.19 15.80
C GLY A 614 36.35 -50.00 14.35
N ALA A 615 37.25 -50.31 13.42
CA ALA A 615 36.94 -50.43 12.01
C ALA A 615 35.99 -51.62 11.78
N THR A 616 34.68 -51.40 11.80
CA THR A 616 33.69 -52.32 11.23
C THR A 616 33.13 -51.71 9.95
N THR A 617 33.79 -52.04 8.85
CA THR A 617 33.30 -51.88 7.48
C THR A 617 32.07 -52.76 7.28
N GLY A 618 30.86 -52.16 7.19
CA GLY A 618 29.66 -52.89 6.76
C GLY A 618 28.30 -52.39 7.26
N GLY A 619 28.24 -51.46 8.23
CA GLY A 619 26.98 -50.79 8.60
C GLY A 619 26.70 -49.58 7.70
N PRO A 620 25.43 -49.18 7.47
CA PRO A 620 25.13 -47.90 6.83
C PRO A 620 25.89 -46.79 7.56
N SER A 621 26.72 -46.04 6.82
CA SER A 621 27.45 -44.91 7.39
C SER A 621 26.46 -43.83 7.79
N PHE A 622 26.05 -43.80 9.06
CA PHE A 622 25.17 -42.80 9.65
C PHE A 622 25.81 -41.40 9.81
N GLY A 623 26.86 -41.09 9.03
CA GLY A 623 27.67 -39.87 9.17
C GLY A 623 28.21 -39.30 7.86
N GLY A 624 27.78 -39.78 6.69
CA GLY A 624 28.12 -39.18 5.38
C GLY A 624 27.24 -38.00 4.96
N GLY A 625 26.34 -37.55 5.85
CA GLY A 625 25.36 -36.50 5.58
C GLY A 625 25.90 -35.07 5.77
N ILE A 626 24.98 -34.11 5.78
CA ILE A 626 25.26 -32.68 5.95
C ILE A 626 25.75 -32.40 7.38
N ASP A 627 26.73 -31.50 7.50
CA ASP A 627 27.25 -31.00 8.77
C ASP A 627 26.12 -30.53 9.72
N PRO A 628 26.02 -31.07 10.95
CA PRO A 628 25.03 -30.66 11.93
C PRO A 628 25.01 -29.15 12.20
N ASP A 629 26.17 -28.49 12.14
CA ASP A 629 26.29 -27.05 12.39
C ASP A 629 25.67 -26.24 11.23
N LEU A 630 25.85 -26.72 9.99
CA LEU A 630 25.21 -26.14 8.82
C LEU A 630 23.69 -26.32 8.87
N LEU A 631 23.19 -27.48 9.30
CA LEU A 631 21.75 -27.71 9.48
C LEU A 631 21.16 -26.81 10.58
N SER A 632 21.86 -26.66 11.70
CA SER A 632 21.47 -25.74 12.79
C SER A 632 21.37 -24.29 12.30
N LEU A 633 22.35 -23.83 11.52
CA LEU A 633 22.35 -22.50 10.90
C LEU A 633 21.16 -22.31 9.96
N LEU A 634 20.93 -23.28 9.06
CA LEU A 634 19.84 -23.19 8.09
C LEU A 634 18.46 -23.21 8.76
N PHE A 635 18.28 -23.99 9.83
CA PHE A 635 17.05 -23.97 10.62
C PHE A 635 16.86 -22.63 11.32
N PHE A 636 17.91 -22.08 11.92
CA PHE A 636 17.83 -20.78 12.58
C PHE A 636 17.46 -19.68 11.58
N HIS A 637 18.07 -19.68 10.39
CA HIS A 637 17.75 -18.74 9.32
C HIS A 637 16.33 -18.94 8.80
N GLY A 638 15.88 -20.18 8.62
CA GLY A 638 14.51 -20.49 8.20
C GLY A 638 13.48 -19.92 9.17
N VAL A 639 13.65 -20.17 10.47
CA VAL A 639 12.77 -19.62 11.52
C VAL A 639 12.84 -18.09 11.57
N THR A 640 14.04 -17.51 11.46
CA THR A 640 14.25 -16.05 11.45
C THR A 640 13.55 -15.38 10.27
N ILE A 641 13.70 -15.92 9.06
CA ILE A 641 13.04 -15.42 7.86
C ILE A 641 11.53 -15.56 8.01
N GLN A 642 11.06 -16.71 8.49
CA GLN A 642 9.64 -16.94 8.70
C GLN A 642 9.06 -16.00 9.76
N ALA A 643 9.76 -15.71 10.86
CA ALA A 643 9.36 -14.76 11.89
C ALA A 643 9.15 -13.35 11.31
N MET A 644 10.04 -12.93 10.41
CA MET A 644 9.95 -11.66 9.70
C MET A 644 8.71 -11.63 8.79
N LEU A 645 8.52 -12.67 7.98
CA LEU A 645 7.38 -12.77 7.06
C LEU A 645 6.05 -12.84 7.81
N SER A 646 5.91 -13.73 8.80
CA SER A 646 4.72 -13.83 9.66
C SER A 646 4.43 -12.50 10.37
N GLY A 647 5.46 -11.78 10.80
CA GLY A 647 5.31 -10.47 11.45
C GLY A 647 4.76 -9.41 10.51
N PHE A 648 5.32 -9.27 9.30
CA PHE A 648 4.80 -8.34 8.29
C PHE A 648 3.39 -8.68 7.84
N ILE A 649 3.13 -9.98 7.58
CA ILE A 649 1.80 -10.47 7.20
C ILE A 649 0.78 -10.14 8.30
N SER A 650 1.13 -10.35 9.57
CA SER A 650 0.25 -10.03 10.70
C SER A 650 -0.09 -8.53 10.78
N GLY A 651 0.90 -7.66 10.55
CA GLY A 651 0.67 -6.22 10.47
C GLY A 651 -0.21 -5.83 9.30
N TYR A 652 0.09 -6.38 8.13
CA TYR A 652 -0.63 -6.10 6.90
C TYR A 652 -2.09 -6.53 7.00
N ILE A 653 -2.39 -7.73 7.51
CA ILE A 653 -3.76 -8.22 7.74
C ILE A 653 -4.51 -7.35 8.75
N ARG A 654 -3.83 -6.79 9.75
CA ARG A 654 -4.46 -5.91 10.73
C ARG A 654 -4.75 -4.52 10.18
N ASN A 655 -3.73 -3.79 9.72
CA ASN A 655 -3.85 -2.35 9.42
C ASN A 655 -3.68 -1.99 7.94
N ALA A 656 -3.36 -2.94 7.06
CA ALA A 656 -3.08 -2.73 5.62
C ALA A 656 -1.74 -2.03 5.35
N ASP A 657 -1.01 -1.71 6.41
CA ASP A 657 0.29 -1.08 6.36
C ASP A 657 1.37 -2.07 6.81
N LEU A 658 2.43 -2.21 6.01
CA LEU A 658 3.59 -3.02 6.34
C LEU A 658 4.36 -2.48 7.55
N LEU A 659 4.37 -1.15 7.77
CA LEU A 659 5.05 -0.54 8.92
C LEU A 659 4.42 -0.98 10.24
N SER A 660 3.12 -1.22 10.25
CA SER A 660 2.42 -1.75 11.42
C SER A 660 2.83 -3.20 11.76
N GLY A 661 3.45 -3.91 10.82
CA GLY A 661 4.00 -5.26 10.97
C GLY A 661 5.32 -5.31 11.73
N VAL A 662 6.07 -4.20 11.76
CA VAL A 662 7.39 -4.13 12.39
C VAL A 662 7.33 -4.52 13.87
N LYS A 663 6.24 -4.19 14.58
CA LYS A 663 6.06 -4.62 15.99
C LYS A 663 5.98 -6.13 16.15
N PHE A 664 5.29 -6.81 15.23
CA PHE A 664 5.20 -8.27 15.25
C PHE A 664 6.52 -8.90 14.84
N VAL A 665 7.25 -8.30 13.89
CA VAL A 665 8.61 -8.74 13.54
C VAL A 665 9.51 -8.70 14.78
N VAL A 666 9.55 -7.57 15.52
CA VAL A 666 10.37 -7.46 16.73
C VAL A 666 9.98 -8.53 17.77
N ILE A 667 8.69 -8.74 18.02
CA ILE A 667 8.20 -9.73 18.99
C ILE A 667 8.58 -11.16 18.57
N LEU A 668 8.27 -11.54 17.32
CA LEU A 668 8.51 -12.90 16.83
C LEU A 668 10.00 -13.21 16.68
N GLN A 669 10.80 -12.24 16.27
CA GLN A 669 12.25 -12.36 16.23
C GLN A 669 12.82 -12.57 17.64
N THR A 670 12.34 -11.80 18.62
CA THR A 670 12.76 -11.99 20.02
C THR A 670 12.42 -13.38 20.53
N LEU A 671 11.27 -13.93 20.13
CA LEU A 671 10.90 -15.30 20.45
C LEU A 671 11.81 -16.33 19.75
N SER A 672 12.10 -16.15 18.46
CA SER A 672 13.05 -17.01 17.70
C SER A 672 14.41 -17.07 18.40
N LEU A 673 14.98 -15.89 18.67
CA LEU A 673 16.29 -15.75 19.27
C LEU A 673 16.33 -16.37 20.67
N ALA A 674 15.30 -16.13 21.49
CA ALA A 674 15.22 -16.70 22.83
C ALA A 674 15.18 -18.23 22.81
N VAL A 675 14.40 -18.83 21.91
CA VAL A 675 14.32 -20.30 21.77
C VAL A 675 15.66 -20.85 21.27
N TRP A 676 16.27 -20.22 20.26
CA TRP A 676 17.54 -20.68 19.71
C TRP A 676 18.74 -20.43 20.62
N MET A 677 18.68 -19.48 21.56
CA MET A 677 19.70 -19.35 22.61
C MET A 677 19.62 -20.47 23.66
N VAL A 678 18.43 -21.07 23.85
CA VAL A 678 18.24 -22.20 24.78
C VAL A 678 18.56 -23.53 24.10
N VAL A 679 18.18 -23.65 22.83
CA VAL A 679 18.30 -24.89 22.05
C VAL A 679 19.60 -24.98 21.29
N GLY A 680 20.16 -23.86 20.83
CA GLY A 680 21.28 -23.75 19.90
C GLY A 680 22.66 -23.98 20.50
#